data_AF-A0A521DHI4-F1
#
_entry.id   AF-A0A521DHI4-F1
#
_cell.length_a   1.000
_cell.length_b   1.000
_cell.length_c   1.000
_cell.angle_alpha   90.00
_cell.angle_beta   90.00
_cell.angle_gamma   90.00
#
_symmetry.space_group_name_H-M   'P 1'
#
loop_
_entity.id
_entity.type
_entity.pdbx_description
1 polymer ?
#
loop_
_entity_poly.entity_id
_entity_poly.type
_entity_poly.pdbx_seq_one_letter_code
_entity_poly.pdbx_strand_id
1 'polypeptide(L)'
;MSTNTNPDGLPNIDDLQFLANELFSALPNEFPKEISLSPDKAEHPRATKIAETLLHAGGANILTPFSAQSPLNVNLAPPSFSGFGGSPASASQSSSASALYPNAGAGFDPKYGIPSSGIPEDNGLNINNPQTGFYDINLKNSRSPQLNEESLFSSLFLNDQYLPFQSENSSFENELKIALETVDTFFRKRNDFPSSGSELQNSYYFLDQNPFAFDSKNTNAIVGSSFGTNPLSGSTNSAFNAELIKKDFPILSETVNGKPLIWFDNAATTQKPKSVIDRIAYFYEHENSNIHRAAHELAARASDAYEAAREKVKTFLNAGSVNEIVFVRGATEGINLVASTWGDQNLNSGDEIIVSNLEHHANIVPWKRLADKKGLKLRVIPVDDDGQILLDEYAKLLNSKTRLVAFTQVSNALGTVTPAKKITEMAHAAGAKVLIDGAQSVSHMKVDVQDLNPDWLVFSGHKLFGPTGIGALYGKEDLLNEMQPYQSGGNMIQDVTFEEIKYHKAPNRFEAGTGNIADAIGLGAAIDYVTKLGIEQIGQYEHYLLEYATRLLKEIPGVRLIGTAKDKASVLSFNLQGYTNDQVGQALNKEGVAVRTGHHCAQPILRRMGVETTVRPSLAFYNTTQDVDTFIKTLWELKKVKF
;
A
#
# COMPACT_ATOMS: atom_id res chain seq x y z
N MET A 1 5.29 -24.13 -34.81
CA MET A 1 6.54 -24.54 -35.49
C MET A 1 7.72 -24.00 -34.69
N SER A 2 8.91 -24.57 -34.80
CA SER A 2 10.13 -23.94 -34.27
C SER A 2 10.60 -22.91 -35.29
N THR A 3 10.75 -21.64 -34.91
CA THR A 3 11.43 -20.64 -35.75
C THR A 3 12.92 -20.95 -35.74
N ASN A 4 13.57 -20.99 -36.91
CA ASN A 4 15.03 -21.15 -36.92
C ASN A 4 15.67 -19.86 -36.42
N THR A 5 16.72 -19.99 -35.61
CA THR A 5 17.59 -18.86 -35.28
C THR A 5 18.65 -18.68 -36.35
N ASN A 6 18.95 -17.43 -36.69
CA ASN A 6 20.11 -17.08 -37.50
C ASN A 6 21.43 -17.40 -36.74
N PRO A 7 22.61 -17.24 -37.38
CA PRO A 7 23.91 -17.54 -36.73
C PRO A 7 24.20 -16.74 -35.45
N ASP A 8 23.51 -15.60 -35.26
CA ASP A 8 23.65 -14.73 -34.08
C ASP A 8 22.64 -15.07 -32.96
N GLY A 9 21.88 -16.16 -33.11
CA GLY A 9 20.89 -16.63 -32.12
C GLY A 9 19.55 -15.89 -32.13
N LEU A 10 19.32 -14.99 -33.09
CA LEU A 10 18.07 -14.24 -33.25
C LEU A 10 17.08 -14.99 -34.17
N PRO A 11 15.75 -14.91 -33.96
CA PRO A 11 14.78 -15.55 -34.85
C PRO A 11 14.91 -15.05 -36.30
N ASN A 12 14.80 -15.95 -37.27
CA ASN A 12 14.80 -15.58 -38.69
C ASN A 12 13.59 -14.66 -39.01
N ILE A 13 13.87 -13.48 -39.58
CA ILE A 13 12.84 -12.48 -39.90
C ILE A 13 11.89 -13.00 -40.98
N ASP A 14 12.40 -13.79 -41.94
CA ASP A 14 11.57 -14.37 -43.00
C ASP A 14 10.57 -15.41 -42.44
N ASP A 15 11.04 -16.25 -41.51
CA ASP A 15 10.18 -17.22 -40.78
C ASP A 15 9.11 -16.50 -39.96
N LEU A 16 9.47 -15.38 -39.29
CA LEU A 16 8.53 -14.56 -38.53
C LEU A 16 7.51 -13.85 -39.44
N GLN A 17 7.93 -13.34 -40.60
CA GLN A 17 7.05 -12.70 -41.57
C GLN A 17 6.07 -13.73 -42.16
N PHE A 18 6.53 -14.93 -42.48
CA PHE A 18 5.68 -16.03 -42.94
C PHE A 18 4.62 -16.39 -41.88
N LEU A 19 5.02 -16.59 -40.62
CA LEU A 19 4.10 -16.91 -39.53
C LEU A 19 3.09 -15.79 -39.25
N ALA A 20 3.51 -14.52 -39.33
CA ALA A 20 2.61 -13.39 -39.22
C ALA A 20 1.56 -13.40 -40.34
N ASN A 21 1.99 -13.63 -41.58
CA ASN A 21 1.09 -13.63 -42.74
C ASN A 21 0.12 -14.83 -42.73
N GLU A 22 0.54 -16.02 -42.31
CA GLU A 22 -0.40 -17.13 -42.04
C GLU A 22 -1.45 -16.71 -41.00
N LEU A 23 -1.03 -16.15 -39.86
CA LEU A 23 -1.95 -15.74 -38.79
C LEU A 23 -2.98 -14.70 -39.27
N PHE A 24 -2.56 -13.66 -40.00
CA PHE A 24 -3.48 -12.64 -40.49
C PHE A 24 -4.34 -13.11 -41.68
N SER A 25 -3.86 -14.06 -42.49
CA SER A 25 -4.67 -14.67 -43.56
C SER A 25 -5.86 -15.47 -43.03
N ALA A 26 -5.77 -16.01 -41.81
CA ALA A 26 -6.81 -16.77 -41.13
C ALA A 26 -7.85 -15.89 -40.40
N LEU A 27 -7.66 -14.56 -40.35
CA LEU A 27 -8.56 -13.62 -39.69
C LEU A 27 -9.57 -12.99 -40.67
N PRO A 28 -10.69 -12.42 -40.17
CA PRO A 28 -11.69 -11.76 -41.02
C PRO A 28 -11.11 -10.61 -41.86
N ASN A 29 -11.79 -10.27 -42.96
CA ASN A 29 -11.35 -9.31 -44.00
C ASN A 29 -11.02 -7.86 -43.54
N GLU A 30 -11.09 -7.56 -42.25
CA GLU A 30 -10.74 -6.25 -41.67
C GLU A 30 -9.24 -6.13 -41.32
N PHE A 31 -8.47 -7.22 -41.41
CA PHE A 31 -7.02 -7.23 -41.19
C PHE A 31 -6.22 -7.28 -42.50
N PRO A 32 -5.02 -6.65 -42.56
CA PRO A 32 -4.13 -6.74 -43.72
C PRO A 32 -3.62 -8.18 -43.88
N LYS A 33 -3.84 -8.76 -45.05
CA LYS A 33 -3.54 -10.19 -45.33
C LYS A 33 -2.07 -10.47 -45.63
N GLU A 34 -1.29 -9.44 -45.90
CA GLU A 34 0.17 -9.50 -46.05
C GLU A 34 0.79 -8.34 -45.27
N ILE A 35 1.88 -8.64 -44.56
CA ILE A 35 2.73 -7.73 -43.81
C ILE A 35 4.16 -7.99 -44.26
N SER A 36 4.92 -6.90 -44.45
CA SER A 36 6.36 -6.92 -44.70
C SER A 36 7.11 -6.54 -43.42
N LEU A 37 8.11 -7.33 -43.05
CA LEU A 37 9.07 -7.04 -41.98
C LEU A 37 10.41 -6.55 -42.55
N SER A 38 10.45 -6.21 -43.85
CA SER A 38 11.63 -5.64 -44.50
C SER A 38 12.15 -4.40 -43.78
N PRO A 39 13.47 -4.27 -43.55
CA PRO A 39 14.05 -3.11 -42.87
C PRO A 39 14.15 -1.85 -43.76
N ASP A 40 13.58 -1.85 -44.98
CA ASP A 40 13.64 -0.69 -45.87
C ASP A 40 12.79 0.47 -45.36
N LYS A 41 13.47 1.55 -44.96
CA LYS A 41 12.88 2.74 -44.32
C LYS A 41 11.95 3.51 -45.25
N ALA A 42 11.99 3.27 -46.56
CA ALA A 42 11.16 3.94 -47.55
C ALA A 42 9.67 3.50 -47.50
N GLU A 43 9.38 2.26 -47.13
CA GLU A 43 8.02 1.69 -47.26
C GLU A 43 7.09 2.05 -46.08
N HIS A 44 7.64 2.35 -44.90
CA HIS A 44 6.84 2.57 -43.67
C HIS A 44 7.24 3.85 -42.90
N PRO A 45 7.01 5.06 -43.46
CA PRO A 45 7.39 6.33 -42.83
C PRO A 45 6.75 6.59 -41.45
N ARG A 46 5.64 5.91 -41.12
CA ARG A 46 4.99 6.00 -39.81
C ARG A 46 5.73 5.20 -38.73
N ALA A 47 6.33 4.07 -39.08
CA ALA A 47 7.13 3.25 -38.16
C ALA A 47 8.51 3.89 -37.91
N THR A 48 9.15 4.40 -38.98
CA THR A 48 10.42 5.15 -38.90
C THR A 48 10.33 6.31 -37.92
N LYS A 49 9.24 7.08 -37.96
CA LYS A 49 9.02 8.22 -37.05
C LYS A 49 8.83 7.82 -35.58
N ILE A 50 8.28 6.64 -35.31
CA ILE A 50 8.15 6.09 -33.94
C ILE A 50 9.53 5.63 -33.45
N ALA A 51 10.31 4.94 -34.29
CA ALA A 51 11.67 4.52 -33.95
C ALA A 51 12.61 5.72 -33.68
N GLU A 52 12.53 6.78 -34.48
CA GLU A 52 13.26 8.04 -34.26
C GLU A 52 12.85 8.73 -32.95
N THR A 53 11.54 8.70 -32.62
CA THR A 53 11.03 9.25 -31.35
C THR A 53 11.56 8.47 -30.14
N LEU A 54 11.68 7.14 -30.25
CA LEU A 54 12.24 6.28 -29.20
C LEU A 54 13.76 6.47 -29.06
N LEU A 55 14.49 6.65 -30.17
CA LEU A 55 15.94 6.93 -30.16
C LEU A 55 16.28 8.33 -29.63
N HIS A 56 15.38 9.31 -29.76
CA HIS A 56 15.54 10.64 -29.15
C HIS A 56 15.06 10.74 -27.69
N ALA A 57 14.36 9.72 -27.17
CA ALA A 57 13.95 9.67 -25.76
C ALA A 57 15.09 9.21 -24.81
N GLY A 58 16.24 8.80 -25.33
CA GLY A 58 17.41 8.38 -24.56
C GLY A 58 18.64 9.27 -24.77
N GLY A 59 18.93 10.16 -23.81
CA GLY A 59 20.28 10.67 -23.60
C GLY A 59 21.03 9.74 -22.62
N ALA A 60 22.33 9.45 -22.76
CA ALA A 60 23.31 10.01 -23.69
C ALA A 60 24.48 9.04 -23.95
N ASN A 61 25.26 9.33 -25.01
CA ASN A 61 26.54 8.72 -25.40
C ASN A 61 26.44 7.24 -25.84
N ILE A 62 26.96 6.82 -27.01
CA ILE A 62 28.27 7.14 -27.59
C ILE A 62 28.18 7.39 -29.10
N LEU A 63 28.88 8.41 -29.61
CA LEU A 63 29.28 8.53 -31.02
C LEU A 63 30.62 9.26 -31.14
N THR A 64 31.69 8.53 -31.50
CA THR A 64 32.84 9.03 -32.28
C THR A 64 33.48 7.86 -33.07
N PRO A 65 34.15 8.11 -34.21
CA PRO A 65 34.24 7.12 -35.30
C PRO A 65 35.66 6.75 -35.78
N PHE A 66 35.73 5.86 -36.79
CA PHE A 66 36.90 5.34 -37.53
C PHE A 66 37.75 4.28 -36.79
N SER A 67 38.41 3.33 -37.47
CA SER A 67 38.76 3.22 -38.90
C SER A 67 38.61 1.80 -39.47
N ALA A 68 38.71 1.67 -40.80
CA ALA A 68 38.73 0.37 -41.50
C ALA A 68 40.14 0.07 -42.05
N GLN A 69 40.62 -1.16 -41.83
CA GLN A 69 41.60 -1.88 -42.69
C GLN A 69 41.65 -3.37 -42.31
N SER A 70 41.76 -4.25 -43.30
CA SER A 70 41.76 -5.73 -43.21
C SER A 70 43.19 -6.29 -43.39
N PRO A 71 43.44 -7.62 -43.57
CA PRO A 71 42.71 -8.85 -43.19
C PRO A 71 43.62 -9.92 -42.52
N LEU A 72 43.10 -11.12 -42.18
CA LEU A 72 43.59 -12.48 -42.60
C LEU A 72 43.33 -13.63 -41.59
N ASN A 73 42.70 -14.73 -42.10
CA ASN A 73 42.91 -16.16 -41.79
C ASN A 73 42.60 -16.72 -40.35
N VAL A 74 42.08 -17.96 -40.15
CA VAL A 74 41.75 -19.10 -41.05
C VAL A 74 40.81 -20.15 -40.37
N ASN A 75 39.99 -20.87 -41.17
CA ASN A 75 39.31 -22.20 -41.01
C ASN A 75 38.61 -22.60 -39.66
N LEU A 76 37.32 -22.97 -39.61
CA LEU A 76 36.51 -24.04 -40.27
C LEU A 76 36.52 -25.43 -39.57
N ALA A 77 35.39 -25.81 -38.93
CA ALA A 77 34.94 -27.20 -38.69
C ALA A 77 33.44 -27.26 -38.27
N PRO A 78 32.58 -28.14 -38.86
CA PRO A 78 31.17 -28.35 -38.46
C PRO A 78 30.92 -29.83 -37.98
N PRO A 79 29.68 -30.38 -37.93
CA PRO A 79 28.79 -30.34 -36.75
C PRO A 79 28.22 -31.72 -36.31
N SER A 80 27.44 -31.76 -35.21
CA SER A 80 26.48 -32.85 -34.90
C SER A 80 25.34 -32.33 -34.01
N PHE A 81 24.04 -32.41 -34.34
CA PHE A 81 23.08 -33.51 -34.60
C PHE A 81 22.43 -34.16 -33.34
N SER A 82 21.30 -33.57 -32.94
CA SER A 82 20.04 -34.15 -32.40
C SER A 82 20.03 -35.29 -31.36
N GLY A 83 19.14 -35.18 -30.35
CA GLY A 83 18.56 -36.38 -29.71
C GLY A 83 17.79 -36.17 -28.40
N PHE A 84 16.46 -36.23 -28.49
CA PHE A 84 15.44 -36.41 -27.43
C PHE A 84 15.84 -37.06 -26.08
N GLY A 85 15.16 -36.65 -25.00
CA GLY A 85 14.90 -37.51 -23.83
C GLY A 85 14.52 -36.75 -22.56
N GLY A 86 13.33 -37.02 -21.99
CA GLY A 86 12.85 -36.35 -20.77
C GLY A 86 13.41 -36.97 -19.47
N SER A 87 13.59 -36.14 -18.44
CA SER A 87 13.94 -36.58 -17.09
C SER A 87 12.72 -37.09 -16.30
N PRO A 88 12.90 -38.04 -15.37
CA PRO A 88 11.78 -38.82 -14.81
C PRO A 88 11.21 -38.27 -13.50
N ALA A 89 9.96 -38.65 -13.22
CA ALA A 89 9.38 -38.59 -11.88
C ALA A 89 9.88 -39.78 -11.02
N SER A 90 10.03 -39.54 -9.71
CA SER A 90 10.36 -40.57 -8.73
C SER A 90 9.11 -41.29 -8.23
N ALA A 91 9.14 -42.62 -8.23
CA ALA A 91 8.22 -43.46 -7.47
C ALA A 91 8.99 -44.64 -6.86
N SER A 92 8.74 -44.89 -5.58
CA SER A 92 9.43 -45.89 -4.76
C SER A 92 8.73 -47.24 -4.77
N GLN A 93 9.50 -48.33 -4.80
CA GLN A 93 9.19 -49.66 -4.24
C GLN A 93 10.52 -50.44 -4.22
N SER A 94 11.12 -50.68 -3.05
CA SER A 94 10.85 -51.79 -2.12
C SER A 94 11.52 -53.12 -2.51
N SER A 95 12.62 -53.40 -1.79
CA SER A 95 13.02 -54.71 -1.23
C SER A 95 13.43 -55.90 -2.13
N SER A 96 14.45 -56.59 -1.59
CA SER A 96 14.79 -58.03 -1.70
C SER A 96 15.41 -58.58 -2.99
N ALA A 97 16.74 -58.81 -2.93
CA ALA A 97 17.43 -60.11 -2.98
C ALA A 97 17.25 -61.05 -4.21
N SER A 98 18.24 -61.83 -4.67
CA SER A 98 19.70 -61.90 -4.42
C SER A 98 20.34 -62.92 -5.38
N ALA A 99 21.65 -62.78 -5.66
CA ALA A 99 22.57 -63.78 -6.25
C ALA A 99 22.27 -64.26 -7.70
N LEU A 100 23.26 -64.36 -8.61
CA LEU A 100 24.41 -65.28 -8.54
C LEU A 100 25.64 -64.83 -9.37
N TYR A 101 26.80 -64.81 -8.69
CA TYR A 101 28.19 -65.18 -9.04
C TYR A 101 28.50 -66.03 -10.32
N PRO A 102 29.79 -66.27 -10.72
CA PRO A 102 31.09 -65.66 -10.31
C PRO A 102 32.19 -65.46 -11.43
N ASN A 103 33.35 -64.93 -11.01
CA ASN A 103 34.74 -65.18 -11.51
C ASN A 103 35.19 -64.54 -12.86
N ALA A 104 36.47 -64.15 -13.05
CA ALA A 104 37.70 -64.32 -12.25
C ALA A 104 38.68 -63.12 -12.36
N GLY A 105 39.61 -62.98 -11.39
CA GLY A 105 40.78 -62.09 -11.49
C GLY A 105 41.24 -61.52 -10.13
N ALA A 106 42.19 -62.16 -9.45
CA ALA A 106 42.59 -61.84 -8.07
C ALA A 106 44.02 -61.29 -7.94
N GLY A 107 44.31 -60.56 -6.85
CA GLY A 107 45.66 -60.10 -6.46
C GLY A 107 45.71 -59.41 -5.08
N PHE A 108 46.40 -60.02 -4.11
CA PHE A 108 46.35 -59.77 -2.65
C PHE A 108 47.79 -59.75 -2.05
N ASP A 109 48.13 -59.16 -0.88
CA ASP A 109 47.31 -58.47 0.14
C ASP A 109 48.03 -57.26 0.85
N PRO A 110 48.77 -57.35 1.99
CA PRO A 110 48.60 -56.33 3.04
C PRO A 110 49.86 -55.58 3.51
N LYS A 111 49.68 -54.44 4.23
CA LYS A 111 50.17 -54.22 5.63
C LYS A 111 50.02 -52.79 6.21
N TYR A 112 49.70 -52.74 7.52
CA TYR A 112 49.76 -51.61 8.51
C TYR A 112 48.82 -50.40 8.32
N GLY A 113 48.42 -49.63 9.34
CA GLY A 113 48.68 -49.68 10.81
C GLY A 113 48.43 -48.31 11.50
N ILE A 114 48.15 -48.24 12.82
CA ILE A 114 47.46 -47.13 13.56
C ILE A 114 47.98 -47.07 15.04
N PRO A 115 47.96 -45.98 15.89
CA PRO A 115 47.66 -44.51 15.77
C PRO A 115 48.74 -43.53 16.38
N SER A 116 48.37 -42.24 16.55
CA SER A 116 48.94 -41.20 17.49
C SER A 116 50.24 -40.48 17.04
N SER A 117 50.60 -39.23 17.44
CA SER A 117 50.13 -38.26 18.47
C SER A 117 50.62 -36.82 18.13
N GLY A 118 50.17 -35.75 18.83
CA GLY A 118 50.93 -34.48 18.96
C GLY A 118 50.21 -33.15 18.63
N ILE A 119 50.07 -32.29 19.64
CA ILE A 119 49.61 -30.87 19.65
C ILE A 119 50.87 -30.00 19.96
N PRO A 120 51.03 -28.73 19.48
CA PRO A 120 50.23 -27.62 20.00
C PRO A 120 49.83 -26.45 19.09
N GLU A 121 48.91 -25.68 19.67
CA GLU A 121 48.33 -24.39 19.29
C GLU A 121 49.36 -23.25 19.26
N ASP A 122 49.06 -22.15 18.56
CA ASP A 122 48.69 -20.87 19.22
C ASP A 122 48.03 -19.90 18.21
N ASN A 123 46.98 -19.20 18.66
CA ASN A 123 46.45 -17.92 18.17
C ASN A 123 45.03 -17.70 18.73
N GLY A 124 44.94 -17.48 20.05
CA GLY A 124 43.71 -17.02 20.69
C GLY A 124 43.36 -15.58 20.28
N LEU A 125 42.16 -15.39 19.72
CA LEU A 125 41.61 -14.05 19.48
C LEU A 125 41.26 -13.36 20.82
N ASN A 126 41.95 -12.27 21.12
CA ASN A 126 41.74 -11.50 22.34
C ASN A 126 40.50 -10.59 22.21
N ILE A 127 39.40 -10.98 22.88
CA ILE A 127 38.11 -10.27 22.87
C ILE A 127 38.18 -8.86 23.51
N ASN A 128 39.21 -8.55 24.30
CA ASN A 128 39.31 -7.28 25.01
C ASN A 128 39.98 -6.14 24.18
N ASN A 129 40.38 -6.37 22.93
CA ASN A 129 40.87 -5.30 22.04
C ASN A 129 40.64 -5.60 20.55
N PRO A 130 39.41 -5.41 20.02
CA PRO A 130 39.14 -5.57 18.60
C PRO A 130 39.79 -4.46 17.78
N GLN A 131 40.83 -4.77 17.02
CA GLN A 131 41.46 -3.82 16.10
C GLN A 131 40.51 -3.47 14.93
N THR A 132 39.81 -2.34 15.04
CA THR A 132 39.02 -1.74 13.95
C THR A 132 39.75 -0.54 13.37
N GLY A 133 40.22 -0.63 12.12
CA GLY A 133 40.80 0.52 11.42
C GLY A 133 41.28 0.19 10.01
N PHE A 134 40.61 0.72 8.99
CA PHE A 134 41.15 0.74 7.63
C PHE A 134 42.25 1.79 7.51
N TYR A 135 43.27 1.50 6.70
CA TYR A 135 44.44 2.35 6.50
C TYR A 135 44.21 3.36 5.36
N ASP A 136 43.98 4.64 5.68
CA ASP A 136 43.90 5.72 4.68
C ASP A 136 45.24 6.49 4.60
N ILE A 137 45.74 6.66 3.38
CA ILE A 137 47.07 7.21 3.08
C ILE A 137 47.06 8.76 2.98
N ASN A 138 45.90 9.41 3.05
CA ASN A 138 45.79 10.86 2.76
C ASN A 138 45.79 11.82 3.96
N LEU A 139 45.98 11.35 5.20
CA LEU A 139 45.99 12.21 6.40
C LEU A 139 47.41 12.56 6.89
N LYS A 140 48.03 13.56 6.25
CA LYS A 140 49.23 14.24 6.76
C LYS A 140 48.86 15.42 7.69
N ASN A 141 49.06 15.24 9.00
CA ASN A 141 49.74 16.18 9.93
C ASN A 141 49.23 16.00 11.37
N SER A 142 50.04 15.34 12.19
CA SER A 142 49.76 15.10 13.61
C SER A 142 50.19 16.26 14.49
N ARG A 143 49.36 16.61 15.49
CA ARG A 143 49.82 17.06 16.81
C ARG A 143 48.94 16.43 17.89
N SER A 144 49.45 15.39 18.54
CA SER A 144 48.85 14.77 19.72
C SER A 144 49.13 15.60 20.98
N PRO A 145 48.37 15.39 22.07
CA PRO A 145 49.02 14.74 23.21
C PRO A 145 48.18 13.67 23.93
N GLN A 146 48.85 12.53 24.13
CA GLN A 146 48.81 11.60 25.28
C GLN A 146 48.82 12.32 26.67
N LEU A 147 48.41 11.80 27.84
CA LEU A 147 47.72 10.57 28.35
C LEU A 147 46.68 11.05 29.45
N ASN A 148 45.97 10.26 30.29
CA ASN A 148 45.93 8.82 30.63
C ASN A 148 44.55 8.38 31.22
N GLU A 149 44.41 7.09 31.53
CA GLU A 149 43.34 6.43 32.30
C GLU A 149 43.62 6.55 33.84
N GLU A 150 42.77 6.18 34.81
CA GLU A 150 41.80 5.06 34.94
C GLU A 150 40.66 5.34 35.97
N SER A 151 39.73 4.37 36.09
CA SER A 151 38.96 4.02 37.30
C SER A 151 37.81 4.93 37.73
N LEU A 152 36.61 4.62 37.22
CA LEU A 152 35.32 4.79 37.90
C LEU A 152 34.31 3.78 37.32
N PHE A 153 33.48 3.21 38.20
CA PHE A 153 32.37 2.26 37.89
C PHE A 153 32.70 0.79 37.58
N SER A 154 33.10 0.03 38.61
CA SER A 154 32.41 -1.26 38.88
C SER A 154 32.65 -1.78 40.30
N SER A 155 31.52 -1.92 41.03
CA SER A 155 31.29 -2.62 42.31
C SER A 155 31.56 -1.79 43.60
N LEU A 156 30.75 -1.86 44.67
CA LEU A 156 29.88 -2.94 45.16
C LEU A 156 28.52 -2.45 45.72
N PHE A 157 27.64 -3.42 45.99
CA PHE A 157 26.29 -3.27 46.56
C PHE A 157 26.27 -2.96 48.07
N LEU A 158 25.12 -2.41 48.49
CA LEU A 158 24.43 -2.59 49.79
C LEU A 158 25.19 -2.34 51.10
N ASN A 159 24.65 -1.41 51.89
CA ASN A 159 24.42 -1.68 53.30
C ASN A 159 23.19 -0.93 53.81
N ASP A 160 22.27 -1.63 54.48
CA ASP A 160 21.07 -1.06 55.10
C ASP A 160 21.42 -0.29 56.37
N GLN A 161 20.80 0.89 56.59
CA GLN A 161 20.22 1.24 57.91
C GLN A 161 19.39 2.55 57.95
N TYR A 162 18.24 2.45 58.62
CA TYR A 162 17.37 3.50 59.20
C TYR A 162 16.53 4.45 58.30
N LEU A 163 15.21 4.22 58.35
CA LEU A 163 14.15 5.23 58.27
C LEU A 163 14.21 6.16 59.52
N PRO A 164 13.69 7.41 59.44
CA PRO A 164 12.34 7.61 59.95
C PRO A 164 11.47 8.66 59.20
N PHE A 165 10.15 8.44 59.25
CA PHE A 165 9.12 9.46 59.06
C PHE A 165 8.53 9.79 60.45
N GLN A 166 8.58 11.06 60.88
CA GLN A 166 7.83 11.73 61.98
C GLN A 166 8.60 13.03 62.34
N SER A 167 8.00 14.19 62.66
CA SER A 167 6.58 14.52 62.88
C SER A 167 6.29 16.03 62.76
N GLU A 168 5.12 16.37 62.20
CA GLU A 168 4.19 17.46 62.59
C GLU A 168 4.47 18.98 62.40
N ASN A 169 3.47 19.62 61.75
CA ASN A 169 2.79 20.89 62.09
C ASN A 169 3.58 22.23 62.10
N SER A 170 3.11 23.34 61.52
CA SER A 170 1.87 23.61 60.76
C SER A 170 1.97 24.96 60.01
N SER A 171 1.50 25.04 58.75
CA SER A 171 1.22 26.33 58.08
C SER A 171 0.24 26.20 56.90
N PHE A 172 0.33 25.12 56.12
CA PHE A 172 -0.36 24.99 54.83
C PHE A 172 -1.90 24.91 54.91
N GLU A 173 -2.47 24.21 55.91
CA GLU A 173 -3.93 24.11 56.03
C GLU A 173 -4.62 25.44 56.37
N ASN A 174 -3.93 26.35 57.06
CA ASN A 174 -4.49 27.68 57.36
C ASN A 174 -4.55 28.56 56.11
N GLU A 175 -3.56 28.48 55.22
CA GLU A 175 -3.57 29.21 53.94
C GLU A 175 -4.65 28.68 52.99
N LEU A 176 -4.82 27.34 52.92
CA LEU A 176 -5.85 26.72 52.10
C LEU A 176 -7.27 27.08 52.56
N LYS A 177 -7.49 27.19 53.87
CA LYS A 177 -8.81 27.53 54.43
C LYS A 177 -9.20 28.98 54.17
N ILE A 178 -8.26 29.91 54.29
CA ILE A 178 -8.47 31.33 53.94
C ILE A 178 -8.78 31.49 52.43
N ALA A 179 -8.11 30.72 51.57
CA ALA A 179 -8.39 30.74 50.13
C ALA A 179 -9.82 30.24 49.79
N LEU A 180 -10.34 29.27 50.53
CA LEU A 180 -11.69 28.71 50.31
C LEU A 180 -12.82 29.55 50.91
N GLU A 181 -12.56 30.40 51.91
CA GLU A 181 -13.57 31.28 52.51
C GLU A 181 -13.89 32.53 51.64
N THR A 182 -13.11 32.81 50.59
CA THR A 182 -13.33 33.98 49.70
C THR A 182 -14.30 33.72 48.52
N VAL A 183 -14.81 32.50 48.36
CA VAL A 183 -15.72 32.13 47.25
C VAL A 183 -17.15 31.99 47.77
N ASP A 184 -17.79 33.11 48.08
CA ASP A 184 -19.18 33.12 48.56
C ASP A 184 -20.18 32.83 47.43
N THR A 185 -21.19 32.02 47.75
CA THR A 185 -22.12 31.41 46.78
C THR A 185 -23.51 32.03 46.87
N PHE A 186 -23.97 32.65 45.77
CA PHE A 186 -25.37 33.05 45.63
C PHE A 186 -26.08 32.34 44.48
N PHE A 187 -26.50 31.10 44.73
CA PHE A 187 -27.56 30.46 43.96
C PHE A 187 -28.94 30.99 44.41
N ARG A 188 -29.59 31.78 43.55
CA ARG A 188 -31.06 31.96 43.59
C ARG A 188 -31.65 31.92 42.18
N LYS A 189 -32.73 31.14 42.03
CA LYS A 189 -33.52 30.95 40.79
C LYS A 189 -33.92 32.27 40.12
N ARG A 190 -33.80 32.32 38.79
CA ARG A 190 -34.76 32.99 37.89
C ARG A 190 -35.01 32.11 36.66
N ASN A 191 -36.20 32.26 36.08
CA ASN A 191 -36.76 31.37 35.07
C ASN A 191 -36.30 31.71 33.65
N ASP A 192 -36.34 30.68 32.80
CA ASP A 192 -36.65 30.64 31.36
C ASP A 192 -36.55 31.93 30.52
N PHE A 193 -35.69 31.90 29.49
CA PHE A 193 -36.06 32.05 28.07
C PHE A 193 -34.96 31.41 27.20
N PRO A 194 -35.25 30.89 25.99
CA PRO A 194 -34.32 30.04 25.26
C PRO A 194 -33.35 30.86 24.40
N SER A 195 -32.06 30.76 24.68
CA SER A 195 -31.03 31.08 23.69
C SER A 195 -30.80 29.88 22.79
N SER A 196 -31.19 29.99 21.51
CA SER A 196 -30.75 29.08 20.46
C SER A 196 -29.25 29.26 20.23
N GLY A 197 -28.45 28.61 21.08
CA GLY A 197 -27.02 28.46 20.84
C GLY A 197 -26.83 27.50 19.67
N SER A 198 -26.31 28.00 18.55
CA SER A 198 -25.84 27.15 17.47
C SER A 198 -24.66 26.33 17.99
N GLU A 199 -24.90 25.06 18.32
CA GLU A 199 -23.82 24.09 18.43
C GLU A 199 -23.02 24.12 17.14
N LEU A 200 -21.69 24.22 17.26
CA LEU A 200 -20.77 23.89 16.17
C LEU A 200 -20.84 22.37 15.95
N GLN A 201 -21.91 21.93 15.27
CA GLN A 201 -22.00 20.55 14.81
C GLN A 201 -20.81 20.28 13.89
N ASN A 202 -20.08 19.21 14.21
CA ASN A 202 -18.94 18.75 13.42
C ASN A 202 -19.33 18.70 11.95
N SER A 203 -18.48 19.27 11.10
CA SER A 203 -18.70 19.30 9.66
C SER A 203 -18.71 17.89 9.05
N TYR A 204 -18.02 16.92 9.65
CA TYR A 204 -17.83 15.56 9.12
C TYR A 204 -18.44 14.55 10.08
N TYR A 205 -19.28 13.63 9.57
CA TYR A 205 -19.98 12.65 10.43
C TYR A 205 -19.06 11.63 11.13
N PHE A 206 -17.78 11.55 10.72
CA PHE A 206 -16.79 10.59 11.20
C PHE A 206 -15.69 11.20 12.09
N LEU A 207 -15.82 12.48 12.47
CA LEU A 207 -14.92 13.15 13.41
C LEU A 207 -15.71 13.64 14.61
N ASP A 208 -15.46 13.08 15.80
CA ASP A 208 -16.22 13.39 17.00
C ASP A 208 -15.92 14.79 17.57
N GLN A 209 -14.70 15.30 17.38
CA GLN A 209 -14.28 16.71 17.54
C GLN A 209 -13.01 16.96 16.68
N ASN A 210 -12.68 18.22 16.33
CA ASN A 210 -11.40 18.57 15.68
C ASN A 210 -10.60 19.61 16.50
N PRO A 211 -9.50 19.23 17.18
CA PRO A 211 -8.68 20.16 17.97
C PRO A 211 -7.80 21.10 17.12
N PHE A 212 -7.74 20.90 15.80
CA PHE A 212 -6.97 21.74 14.86
C PHE A 212 -7.85 22.73 14.07
N ALA A 213 -9.15 22.81 14.36
CA ALA A 213 -10.09 23.64 13.58
C ALA A 213 -9.70 25.14 13.56
N PHE A 214 -9.76 25.77 12.39
CA PHE A 214 -9.50 27.19 12.24
C PHE A 214 -10.64 28.05 12.83
N ASP A 215 -10.33 29.06 13.64
CA ASP A 215 -11.32 30.06 14.06
C ASP A 215 -11.70 30.97 12.88
N SER A 216 -12.85 30.65 12.27
CA SER A 216 -13.44 31.40 11.16
C SER A 216 -13.82 32.86 11.47
N LYS A 217 -13.72 33.32 12.72
CA LYS A 217 -14.05 34.70 13.10
C LYS A 217 -12.93 35.73 12.84
N ASN A 218 -11.72 35.29 12.51
CA ASN A 218 -10.57 36.19 12.30
C ASN A 218 -9.92 36.04 10.91
N THR A 219 -10.73 36.23 9.85
CA THR A 219 -10.32 36.07 8.43
C THR A 219 -9.44 37.20 7.86
N ASN A 220 -8.96 38.14 8.69
CA ASN A 220 -8.14 39.28 8.28
C ASN A 220 -6.73 39.24 8.90
N ALA A 221 -5.95 38.20 8.61
CA ALA A 221 -4.51 38.14 8.87
C ALA A 221 -3.75 37.83 7.58
N ILE A 222 -3.16 38.87 6.99
CA ILE A 222 -2.42 38.80 5.72
C ILE A 222 -1.10 38.02 5.92
N VAL A 223 -0.68 37.31 4.87
CA VAL A 223 0.61 36.63 4.76
C VAL A 223 1.77 37.49 5.27
N GLY A 224 2.46 37.04 6.33
CA GLY A 224 3.76 37.57 6.73
C GLY A 224 3.87 38.01 8.20
N SER A 225 4.00 37.06 9.12
CA SER A 225 4.88 37.18 10.31
C SER A 225 4.93 35.87 11.09
N SER A 226 6.06 35.63 11.75
CA SER A 226 6.34 34.40 12.51
C SER A 226 5.48 34.31 13.77
N PHE A 227 4.63 33.29 13.88
CA PHE A 227 3.84 33.07 15.09
C PHE A 227 4.65 32.34 16.17
N GLY A 228 4.86 33.03 17.29
CA GLY A 228 5.45 32.44 18.50
C GLY A 228 4.47 31.53 19.23
N THR A 229 4.99 30.45 19.81
CA THR A 229 4.21 29.45 20.55
C THR A 229 3.88 29.92 21.96
N ASN A 230 2.61 30.18 22.26
CA ASN A 230 2.11 30.22 23.63
C ASN A 230 1.49 28.86 24.00
N PRO A 231 2.04 28.13 24.99
CA PRO A 231 1.47 26.85 25.42
C PRO A 231 0.25 27.08 26.32
N LEU A 232 -0.90 26.52 25.94
CA LEU A 232 -2.05 26.37 26.83
C LEU A 232 -1.81 25.19 27.77
N SER A 233 -1.98 25.40 29.07
CA SER A 233 -1.89 24.36 30.09
C SER A 233 -3.19 23.55 30.16
N GLY A 234 -3.10 22.23 30.37
CA GLY A 234 -4.27 21.47 30.88
C GLY A 234 -4.60 20.11 30.29
N SER A 235 -3.73 19.42 29.55
CA SER A 235 -3.77 17.95 29.40
C SER A 235 -2.53 17.46 28.66
N THR A 236 -1.94 16.34 29.09
CA THR A 236 -0.83 15.69 28.36
C THR A 236 -1.33 14.84 27.19
N ASN A 237 -2.07 15.47 26.27
CA ASN A 237 -2.11 14.98 24.90
C ASN A 237 -0.74 15.30 24.28
N SER A 238 -0.04 14.27 23.81
CA SER A 238 1.13 14.47 22.96
C SER A 238 0.66 15.22 21.71
N ALA A 239 1.04 16.49 21.55
CA ALA A 239 0.58 17.30 20.43
C ALA A 239 1.01 16.64 19.11
N PHE A 240 0.05 16.40 18.22
CA PHE A 240 0.31 15.74 16.95
C PHE A 240 1.38 16.52 16.16
N ASN A 241 2.53 15.89 15.93
CA ASN A 241 3.70 16.57 15.37
C ASN A 241 4.18 15.85 14.12
N ALA A 242 3.68 16.30 12.97
CA ALA A 242 4.02 15.74 11.67
C ALA A 242 5.52 15.81 11.35
N GLU A 243 6.26 16.84 11.79
CA GLU A 243 7.72 16.94 11.57
C GLU A 243 8.53 15.91 12.37
N LEU A 244 8.02 15.44 13.51
CA LEU A 244 8.60 14.30 14.22
C LEU A 244 8.20 12.98 13.56
N ILE A 245 6.92 12.81 13.22
CA ILE A 245 6.38 11.62 12.57
C ILE A 245 7.05 11.37 11.21
N LYS A 246 7.31 12.42 10.41
CA LYS A 246 7.99 12.37 9.10
C LYS A 246 9.38 11.71 9.18
N LYS A 247 10.05 11.76 10.33
CA LYS A 247 11.37 11.11 10.55
C LYS A 247 11.27 9.59 10.66
N ASP A 248 10.10 9.04 10.99
CA ASP A 248 9.90 7.59 10.97
C ASP A 248 9.86 7.04 9.54
N PHE A 249 9.69 7.88 8.51
CA PHE A 249 9.58 7.50 7.11
C PHE A 249 10.88 7.83 6.36
N PRO A 250 11.88 6.92 6.29
CA PRO A 250 13.24 7.26 5.85
C PRO A 250 13.29 7.85 4.44
N ILE A 251 12.44 7.38 3.53
CA ILE A 251 12.34 7.89 2.15
C ILE A 251 11.94 9.37 2.06
N LEU A 252 11.29 9.95 3.08
CA LEU A 252 10.93 11.37 3.11
C LEU A 252 12.12 12.29 3.45
N SER A 253 13.29 11.72 3.75
CA SER A 253 14.56 12.46 3.88
C SER A 253 15.33 12.56 2.55
N GLU A 254 14.88 11.87 1.50
CA GLU A 254 15.53 11.87 0.19
C GLU A 254 15.42 13.22 -0.53
N THR A 255 16.32 13.44 -1.49
CA THR A 255 16.27 14.59 -2.38
C THR A 255 15.95 14.18 -3.82
N VAL A 256 15.04 14.91 -4.45
CA VAL A 256 14.61 14.71 -5.84
C VAL A 256 14.81 16.03 -6.58
N ASN A 257 15.48 16.00 -7.73
CA ASN A 257 15.84 17.19 -8.52
C ASN A 257 16.62 18.26 -7.72
N GLY A 258 17.37 17.85 -6.69
CA GLY A 258 18.12 18.76 -5.80
C GLY A 258 17.25 19.49 -4.77
N LYS A 259 16.02 19.03 -4.54
CA LYS A 259 15.06 19.56 -3.56
C LYS A 259 14.66 18.45 -2.57
N PRO A 260 14.25 18.76 -1.33
CA PRO A 260 13.65 17.78 -0.43
C PRO A 260 12.39 17.14 -1.05
N LEU A 261 12.18 15.84 -0.85
CA LEU A 261 10.98 15.16 -1.35
C LEU A 261 9.71 15.61 -0.61
N ILE A 262 8.73 16.10 -1.37
CA ILE A 262 7.37 16.35 -0.89
C ILE A 262 6.44 15.32 -1.54
N TRP A 263 6.05 14.30 -0.78
CA TRP A 263 5.22 13.21 -1.31
C TRP A 263 3.71 13.48 -1.13
N PHE A 264 3.03 13.80 -2.24
CA PHE A 264 1.58 14.03 -2.33
C PHE A 264 0.85 13.02 -3.26
N ASP A 265 1.39 11.81 -3.49
CA ASP A 265 0.69 10.72 -4.21
C ASP A 265 0.23 9.58 -3.29
N ASN A 266 -0.11 9.92 -2.05
CA ASN A 266 -0.54 9.00 -0.99
C ASN A 266 -1.74 8.13 -1.40
N ALA A 267 -2.71 8.70 -2.13
CA ALA A 267 -3.89 7.95 -2.60
C ALA A 267 -3.59 7.00 -3.77
N ALA A 268 -2.35 6.94 -4.29
CA ALA A 268 -1.84 5.82 -5.08
C ALA A 268 -1.11 4.82 -4.19
N THR A 269 -0.12 5.28 -3.43
CA THR A 269 0.55 4.50 -2.38
C THR A 269 1.13 5.44 -1.31
N THR A 270 1.03 5.05 -0.05
CA THR A 270 1.69 5.77 1.05
C THR A 270 3.11 5.27 1.24
N GLN A 271 3.96 6.06 1.92
CA GLN A 271 5.30 5.64 2.32
C GLN A 271 5.26 4.75 3.56
N LYS A 272 6.42 4.14 3.89
CA LYS A 272 6.53 3.09 4.92
C LYS A 272 7.29 3.62 6.13
N PRO A 273 6.78 3.49 7.36
CA PRO A 273 7.55 3.82 8.55
C PRO A 273 8.63 2.75 8.76
N LYS A 274 9.74 3.13 9.39
CA LYS A 274 10.89 2.26 9.65
C LYS A 274 10.50 0.99 10.41
N SER A 275 9.51 1.05 11.30
CA SER A 275 8.99 -0.13 12.01
C SER A 275 8.42 -1.21 11.09
N VAL A 276 7.84 -0.85 9.94
CA VAL A 276 7.34 -1.81 8.93
C VAL A 276 8.51 -2.44 8.18
N ILE A 277 9.47 -1.61 7.75
CA ILE A 277 10.67 -2.05 7.02
C ILE A 277 11.48 -3.03 7.90
N ASP A 278 11.76 -2.63 9.14
CA ASP A 278 12.53 -3.41 10.10
C ASP A 278 11.79 -4.71 10.47
N ARG A 279 10.45 -4.70 10.55
CA ARG A 279 9.69 -5.93 10.85
C ARG A 279 9.77 -6.97 9.73
N ILE A 280 9.76 -6.52 8.47
CA ILE A 280 9.90 -7.39 7.29
C ILE A 280 11.33 -7.94 7.21
N ALA A 281 12.34 -7.10 7.45
CA ALA A 281 13.74 -7.53 7.53
C ALA A 281 13.93 -8.60 8.62
N TYR A 282 13.45 -8.32 9.84
CA TYR A 282 13.52 -9.24 10.99
C TYR A 282 12.89 -10.61 10.68
N PHE A 283 11.76 -10.65 9.97
CA PHE A 283 11.14 -11.92 9.56
C PHE A 283 12.11 -12.74 8.69
N TYR A 284 12.70 -12.13 7.67
CA TYR A 284 13.64 -12.82 6.78
C TYR A 284 14.96 -13.21 7.45
N GLU A 285 15.42 -12.42 8.42
CA GLU A 285 16.67 -12.66 9.15
C GLU A 285 16.53 -13.72 10.27
N HIS A 286 15.34 -13.87 10.89
CA HIS A 286 15.21 -14.61 12.15
C HIS A 286 13.99 -15.55 12.27
N GLU A 287 12.96 -15.43 11.43
CA GLU A 287 11.71 -16.19 11.57
C GLU A 287 11.31 -16.99 10.32
N ASN A 288 11.90 -16.68 9.16
CA ASN A 288 11.40 -17.14 7.87
C ASN A 288 11.24 -18.67 7.75
N SER A 289 9.98 -19.08 7.59
CA SER A 289 9.59 -20.42 7.21
C SER A 289 8.20 -20.44 6.59
N ASN A 290 7.76 -21.61 6.13
CA ASN A 290 6.37 -21.82 5.72
C ASN A 290 5.49 -22.15 6.94
N ILE A 291 4.19 -21.90 6.83
CA ILE A 291 3.24 -21.89 7.95
C ILE A 291 2.39 -23.16 8.06
N HIS A 292 1.75 -23.33 9.22
CA HIS A 292 0.73 -24.33 9.60
C HIS A 292 1.11 -25.83 9.58
N ARG A 293 2.04 -26.30 8.73
CA ARG A 293 2.22 -27.74 8.45
C ARG A 293 3.56 -28.37 8.86
N ALA A 294 4.42 -27.65 9.58
CA ALA A 294 5.72 -28.18 10.02
C ALA A 294 5.92 -28.09 11.54
N ALA A 295 6.43 -29.17 12.14
CA ALA A 295 6.59 -29.32 13.59
C ALA A 295 7.92 -28.77 14.13
N HIS A 296 8.53 -27.80 13.46
CA HIS A 296 9.81 -27.20 13.86
C HIS A 296 9.65 -25.73 14.25
N GLU A 297 10.51 -25.27 15.15
CA GLU A 297 10.47 -23.94 15.80
C GLU A 297 10.19 -22.76 14.83
N LEU A 298 10.89 -22.69 13.68
CA LEU A 298 10.70 -21.58 12.74
C LEU A 298 9.31 -21.55 12.07
N ALA A 299 8.65 -22.70 11.92
CA ALA A 299 7.28 -22.74 11.38
C ALA A 299 6.24 -22.34 12.42
N ALA A 300 6.48 -22.64 13.71
CA ALA A 300 5.67 -22.12 14.80
C ALA A 300 5.77 -20.59 14.83
N ARG A 301 6.99 -20.02 14.90
CA ARG A 301 7.22 -18.57 14.89
C ARG A 301 6.61 -17.86 13.67
N ALA A 302 6.81 -18.40 12.47
CA ALA A 302 6.23 -17.84 11.25
C ALA A 302 4.68 -17.90 11.25
N SER A 303 4.10 -18.98 11.78
CA SER A 303 2.63 -19.12 11.89
C SER A 303 2.06 -18.16 12.94
N ASP A 304 2.68 -18.08 14.11
CA ASP A 304 2.27 -17.18 15.19
C ASP A 304 2.34 -15.71 14.75
N ALA A 305 3.41 -15.32 14.04
CA ALA A 305 3.55 -13.97 13.50
C ALA A 305 2.49 -13.66 12.42
N TYR A 306 2.18 -14.62 11.55
CA TYR A 306 1.18 -14.47 10.49
C TYR A 306 -0.25 -14.34 11.05
N GLU A 307 -0.63 -15.21 12.00
CA GLU A 307 -1.95 -15.14 12.63
C GLU A 307 -2.08 -13.97 13.61
N ALA A 308 -1.00 -13.54 14.27
CA ALA A 308 -0.99 -12.28 15.02
C ALA A 308 -1.22 -11.05 14.12
N ALA A 309 -0.77 -11.08 12.85
CA ALA A 309 -1.12 -10.04 11.89
C ALA A 309 -2.60 -10.10 11.48
N ARG A 310 -3.21 -11.30 11.40
CA ARG A 310 -4.65 -11.47 11.16
C ARG A 310 -5.50 -10.91 12.30
N GLU A 311 -5.14 -11.18 13.56
CA GLU A 311 -5.80 -10.61 14.74
C GLU A 311 -5.70 -9.07 14.77
N LYS A 312 -4.58 -8.50 14.32
CA LYS A 312 -4.42 -7.05 14.16
C LYS A 312 -5.36 -6.48 13.10
N VAL A 313 -5.49 -7.12 11.94
CA VAL A 313 -6.46 -6.70 10.90
C VAL A 313 -7.89 -6.80 11.42
N LYS A 314 -8.25 -7.90 12.09
CA LYS A 314 -9.57 -8.08 12.72
C LYS A 314 -9.85 -6.98 13.75
N THR A 315 -8.90 -6.67 14.62
CA THR A 315 -9.06 -5.63 15.66
C THR A 315 -9.14 -4.24 15.05
N PHE A 316 -8.31 -3.95 14.04
CA PHE A 316 -8.28 -2.65 13.36
C PHE A 316 -9.57 -2.32 12.60
N LEU A 317 -10.23 -3.32 12.02
CA LEU A 317 -11.54 -3.17 11.37
C LEU A 317 -12.74 -3.30 12.33
N ASN A 318 -12.50 -3.61 13.60
CA ASN A 318 -13.52 -4.08 14.56
C ASN A 318 -14.37 -5.25 14.03
N ALA A 319 -13.73 -6.25 13.41
CA ALA A 319 -14.39 -7.51 13.02
C ALA A 319 -14.61 -8.43 14.24
N GLY A 320 -15.61 -9.32 14.16
CA GLY A 320 -15.97 -10.22 15.27
C GLY A 320 -15.02 -11.40 15.41
N SER A 321 -14.51 -11.93 14.30
CA SER A 321 -13.70 -13.16 14.25
C SER A 321 -12.54 -13.04 13.25
N VAL A 322 -11.40 -13.67 13.54
CA VAL A 322 -10.29 -13.77 12.59
C VAL A 322 -10.64 -14.58 11.35
N ASN A 323 -11.65 -15.46 11.44
CA ASN A 323 -12.14 -16.23 10.30
C ASN A 323 -12.87 -15.36 9.27
N GLU A 324 -13.25 -14.14 9.64
CA GLU A 324 -13.80 -13.13 8.73
C GLU A 324 -12.72 -12.43 7.89
N ILE A 325 -11.44 -12.61 8.21
CA ILE A 325 -10.31 -11.91 7.58
C ILE A 325 -9.54 -12.84 6.65
N VAL A 326 -9.72 -12.65 5.35
CA VAL A 326 -8.95 -13.32 4.27
C VAL A 326 -7.86 -12.38 3.77
N PHE A 327 -6.59 -12.83 3.81
CA PHE A 327 -5.48 -12.13 3.17
C PHE A 327 -5.52 -12.31 1.64
N VAL A 328 -5.30 -11.21 0.93
CA VAL A 328 -5.28 -11.14 -0.54
C VAL A 328 -4.15 -10.22 -0.99
N ARG A 329 -3.79 -10.21 -2.28
CA ARG A 329 -2.74 -9.31 -2.81
C ARG A 329 -3.11 -7.82 -2.73
N GLY A 330 -4.37 -7.51 -2.47
CA GLY A 330 -4.92 -6.15 -2.30
C GLY A 330 -6.41 -6.11 -2.60
N ALA A 331 -7.03 -4.93 -2.42
CA ALA A 331 -8.48 -4.74 -2.57
C ALA A 331 -9.04 -5.25 -3.91
N THR A 332 -8.30 -5.04 -5.01
CA THR A 332 -8.68 -5.55 -6.34
C THR A 332 -8.86 -7.07 -6.36
N GLU A 333 -8.02 -7.84 -5.66
CA GLU A 333 -8.16 -9.30 -5.60
C GLU A 333 -9.33 -9.70 -4.69
N GLY A 334 -9.55 -9.02 -3.57
CA GLY A 334 -10.73 -9.22 -2.72
C GLY A 334 -12.06 -9.01 -3.47
N ILE A 335 -12.16 -7.97 -4.31
CA ILE A 335 -13.34 -7.73 -5.14
C ILE A 335 -13.51 -8.84 -6.20
N ASN A 336 -12.42 -9.25 -6.86
CA ASN A 336 -12.47 -10.34 -7.85
C ASN A 336 -12.81 -11.69 -7.21
N LEU A 337 -12.36 -11.95 -5.98
CA LEU A 337 -12.74 -13.12 -5.18
C LEU A 337 -14.25 -13.14 -5.00
N VAL A 338 -14.85 -12.09 -4.43
CA VAL A 338 -16.31 -12.02 -4.20
C VAL A 338 -17.09 -12.11 -5.52
N ALA A 339 -16.64 -11.43 -6.57
CA ALA A 339 -17.29 -11.47 -7.88
C ALA A 339 -17.24 -12.87 -8.54
N SER A 340 -16.10 -13.56 -8.43
CA SER A 340 -15.89 -14.86 -9.10
C SER A 340 -16.43 -16.05 -8.30
N THR A 341 -16.74 -15.87 -7.02
CA THR A 341 -17.27 -16.92 -6.13
C THR A 341 -18.73 -16.64 -5.78
N TRP A 342 -19.00 -15.78 -4.80
CA TRP A 342 -20.37 -15.41 -4.41
C TRP A 342 -21.19 -14.89 -5.59
N GLY A 343 -20.61 -13.98 -6.38
CA GLY A 343 -21.28 -13.37 -7.54
C GLY A 343 -21.63 -14.40 -8.61
N ASP A 344 -20.70 -15.28 -8.97
CA ASP A 344 -20.94 -16.32 -9.96
C ASP A 344 -21.89 -17.42 -9.48
N GLN A 345 -21.92 -17.69 -8.17
CA GLN A 345 -22.83 -18.66 -7.53
C GLN A 345 -24.26 -18.12 -7.39
N ASN A 346 -24.46 -16.85 -7.03
CA ASN A 346 -25.75 -16.34 -6.55
C ASN A 346 -26.48 -15.37 -7.49
N LEU A 347 -25.79 -14.69 -8.42
CA LEU A 347 -26.42 -13.71 -9.31
C LEU A 347 -26.94 -14.36 -10.59
N ASN A 348 -28.21 -14.13 -10.93
CA ASN A 348 -28.88 -14.77 -12.07
C ASN A 348 -29.29 -13.77 -13.16
N SER A 349 -29.51 -14.25 -14.38
CA SER A 349 -29.90 -13.39 -15.51
C SER A 349 -31.13 -12.53 -15.17
N GLY A 350 -31.01 -11.22 -15.41
CA GLY A 350 -32.02 -10.23 -15.05
C GLY A 350 -31.95 -9.67 -13.62
N ASP A 351 -31.08 -10.17 -12.74
CA ASP A 351 -30.73 -9.51 -11.47
C ASP A 351 -29.93 -8.21 -11.73
N GLU A 352 -29.95 -7.30 -10.76
CA GLU A 352 -29.26 -6.00 -10.83
C GLU A 352 -28.11 -5.91 -9.80
N ILE A 353 -26.97 -5.39 -10.26
CA ILE A 353 -25.86 -4.93 -9.42
C ILE A 353 -25.90 -3.39 -9.44
N ILE A 354 -25.82 -2.75 -8.28
CA ILE A 354 -25.64 -1.31 -8.15
C ILE A 354 -24.17 -1.02 -7.79
N VAL A 355 -23.54 -0.10 -8.53
CA VAL A 355 -22.26 0.54 -8.16
C VAL A 355 -22.45 2.04 -8.01
N SER A 356 -21.49 2.78 -7.46
CA SER A 356 -21.56 4.25 -7.46
C SER A 356 -20.86 4.89 -8.66
N ASN A 357 -21.13 6.17 -8.92
CA ASN A 357 -20.35 6.95 -9.88
C ASN A 357 -18.88 7.13 -9.43
N LEU A 358 -18.59 7.08 -8.13
CA LEU A 358 -17.30 7.37 -7.49
C LEU A 358 -16.29 6.21 -7.55
N GLU A 359 -16.69 5.04 -8.07
CA GLU A 359 -15.87 3.83 -7.98
C GLU A 359 -14.53 3.93 -8.71
N HIS A 360 -13.50 3.39 -8.05
CA HIS A 360 -12.25 3.01 -8.70
C HIS A 360 -12.51 1.81 -9.65
N HIS A 361 -11.78 1.71 -10.76
CA HIS A 361 -11.98 0.67 -11.78
C HIS A 361 -11.96 -0.77 -11.21
N ALA A 362 -11.25 -1.01 -10.11
CA ALA A 362 -11.26 -2.30 -9.41
C ALA A 362 -12.65 -2.72 -8.90
N ASN A 363 -13.51 -1.76 -8.54
CA ASN A 363 -14.90 -1.98 -8.12
C ASN A 363 -15.92 -1.71 -9.24
N ILE A 364 -15.48 -1.75 -10.51
CA ILE A 364 -16.35 -1.65 -11.69
C ILE A 364 -16.15 -2.86 -12.61
N VAL A 365 -14.90 -3.13 -12.99
CA VAL A 365 -14.55 -4.11 -14.03
C VAL A 365 -15.00 -5.54 -13.68
N PRO A 366 -14.83 -6.06 -12.45
CA PRO A 366 -15.30 -7.41 -12.09
C PRO A 366 -16.81 -7.55 -12.25
N TRP A 367 -17.58 -6.57 -11.75
CA TRP A 367 -19.04 -6.56 -11.86
C TRP A 367 -19.53 -6.42 -13.28
N LYS A 368 -18.88 -5.58 -14.11
CA LYS A 368 -19.24 -5.44 -15.52
C LYS A 368 -18.97 -6.74 -16.30
N ARG A 369 -17.83 -7.40 -16.08
CA ARG A 369 -17.51 -8.70 -16.69
C ARG A 369 -18.51 -9.79 -16.29
N LEU A 370 -18.88 -9.84 -15.01
CA LEU A 370 -19.89 -10.78 -14.52
C LEU A 370 -21.29 -10.48 -15.09
N ALA A 371 -21.65 -9.21 -15.18
CA ALA A 371 -22.89 -8.77 -15.79
C ALA A 371 -23.00 -9.18 -17.26
N ASP A 372 -21.94 -8.98 -18.04
CA ASP A 372 -21.87 -9.39 -19.45
C ASP A 372 -21.91 -10.92 -19.60
N LYS A 373 -21.23 -11.66 -18.71
CA LYS A 373 -21.22 -13.14 -18.69
C LYS A 373 -22.61 -13.72 -18.41
N LYS A 374 -23.37 -13.15 -17.47
CA LYS A 374 -24.59 -13.75 -16.92
C LYS A 374 -25.90 -13.04 -17.30
N GLY A 375 -25.85 -11.95 -18.08
CA GLY A 375 -27.04 -11.15 -18.41
C GLY A 375 -27.59 -10.35 -17.22
N LEU A 376 -26.70 -9.88 -16.34
CA LEU A 376 -27.07 -9.00 -15.22
C LEU A 376 -27.12 -7.55 -15.69
N LYS A 377 -27.83 -6.70 -14.95
CA LYS A 377 -27.92 -5.26 -15.26
C LYS A 377 -27.15 -4.43 -14.23
N LEU A 378 -26.10 -3.75 -14.69
CA LEU A 378 -25.34 -2.80 -13.87
C LEU A 378 -26.09 -1.45 -13.81
N ARG A 379 -26.35 -0.97 -12.60
CA ARG A 379 -26.94 0.35 -12.29
C ARG A 379 -25.88 1.21 -11.60
N VAL A 380 -25.97 2.53 -11.71
CA VAL A 380 -24.98 3.45 -11.14
C VAL A 380 -25.67 4.50 -10.27
N ILE A 381 -25.22 4.67 -9.03
CA ILE A 381 -25.65 5.72 -8.10
C ILE A 381 -25.04 7.06 -8.56
N PRO A 382 -25.86 8.06 -8.92
CA PRO A 382 -25.35 9.34 -9.38
C PRO A 382 -24.80 10.20 -8.24
N VAL A 383 -24.01 11.20 -8.63
CA VAL A 383 -23.53 12.26 -7.75
C VAL A 383 -24.01 13.64 -8.22
N ASP A 384 -24.06 14.59 -7.29
CA ASP A 384 -24.20 16.01 -7.60
C ASP A 384 -22.91 16.60 -8.20
N ASP A 385 -22.89 17.92 -8.40
CA ASP A 385 -21.75 18.63 -9.00
C ASP A 385 -20.61 18.95 -8.00
N ASP A 386 -20.83 18.73 -6.70
CA ASP A 386 -19.79 18.71 -5.68
C ASP A 386 -19.13 17.32 -5.55
N GLY A 387 -19.77 16.28 -6.09
CA GLY A 387 -19.31 14.90 -6.06
C GLY A 387 -19.83 14.10 -4.86
N GLN A 388 -20.94 14.53 -4.24
CA GLN A 388 -21.64 13.80 -3.17
C GLN A 388 -22.68 12.83 -3.72
N ILE A 389 -22.90 11.73 -3.00
CA ILE A 389 -23.88 10.68 -3.38
C ILE A 389 -25.32 11.19 -3.21
N LEU A 390 -26.12 11.09 -4.28
CA LEU A 390 -27.54 11.42 -4.26
C LEU A 390 -28.36 10.24 -3.70
N LEU A 391 -28.56 10.23 -2.37
CA LEU A 391 -29.30 9.15 -1.67
C LEU A 391 -30.74 8.98 -2.16
N ASP A 392 -31.44 10.06 -2.54
CA ASP A 392 -32.80 9.98 -3.08
C ASP A 392 -32.85 9.30 -4.45
N GLU A 393 -31.81 9.45 -5.27
CA GLU A 393 -31.68 8.74 -6.54
C GLU A 393 -31.30 7.27 -6.31
N TYR A 394 -30.40 7.00 -5.36
CA TYR A 394 -30.09 5.64 -4.93
C TYR A 394 -31.34 4.87 -4.46
N ALA A 395 -32.20 5.50 -3.65
CA ALA A 395 -33.46 4.91 -3.22
C ALA A 395 -34.35 4.45 -4.39
N LYS A 396 -34.35 5.18 -5.51
CA LYS A 396 -35.10 4.85 -6.73
C LYS A 396 -34.47 3.72 -7.56
N LEU A 397 -33.19 3.40 -7.33
CA LEU A 397 -32.51 2.28 -7.99
C LEU A 397 -32.83 0.94 -7.32
N LEU A 398 -33.01 0.93 -5.99
CA LEU A 398 -33.27 -0.26 -5.20
C LEU A 398 -34.63 -0.89 -5.55
N ASN A 399 -34.62 -2.20 -5.83
CA ASN A 399 -35.83 -2.97 -6.16
C ASN A 399 -35.62 -4.47 -5.91
N SER A 400 -36.66 -5.29 -6.08
CA SER A 400 -36.61 -6.74 -5.80
C SER A 400 -35.67 -7.56 -6.69
N LYS A 401 -35.08 -6.96 -7.74
CA LYS A 401 -34.01 -7.55 -8.56
C LYS A 401 -32.62 -7.12 -8.11
N THR A 402 -32.48 -6.11 -7.26
CA THR A 402 -31.18 -5.74 -6.70
C THR A 402 -30.68 -6.88 -5.82
N ARG A 403 -29.49 -7.40 -6.13
CA ARG A 403 -28.83 -8.47 -5.34
C ARG A 403 -27.54 -8.03 -4.68
N LEU A 404 -26.87 -7.04 -5.26
CA LEU A 404 -25.60 -6.53 -4.79
C LEU A 404 -25.54 -5.01 -4.93
N VAL A 405 -25.05 -4.35 -3.90
CA VAL A 405 -24.60 -2.95 -3.93
C VAL A 405 -23.11 -2.93 -3.59
N ALA A 406 -22.28 -2.54 -4.53
CA ALA A 406 -20.82 -2.48 -4.36
C ALA A 406 -20.35 -1.03 -4.51
N PHE A 407 -19.84 -0.42 -3.43
CA PHE A 407 -19.53 1.01 -3.43
C PHE A 407 -18.29 1.36 -2.61
N THR A 408 -17.62 2.47 -2.94
CA THR A 408 -16.45 2.94 -2.20
C THR A 408 -16.84 3.73 -0.94
N GLN A 409 -16.13 3.50 0.17
CA GLN A 409 -16.28 4.32 1.37
C GLN A 409 -15.68 5.71 1.19
N VAL A 410 -14.56 5.83 0.46
CA VAL A 410 -13.83 7.08 0.23
C VAL A 410 -13.28 7.11 -1.20
N SER A 411 -13.75 8.06 -2.02
CA SER A 411 -13.34 8.16 -3.43
C SER A 411 -11.84 8.48 -3.56
N ASN A 412 -11.11 7.66 -4.32
CA ASN A 412 -9.68 7.88 -4.59
C ASN A 412 -9.38 9.10 -5.48
N ALA A 413 -10.38 9.59 -6.21
CA ALA A 413 -10.25 10.70 -7.15
C ALA A 413 -10.76 12.01 -6.55
N LEU A 414 -11.93 11.99 -5.91
CA LEU A 414 -12.57 13.18 -5.36
C LEU A 414 -12.30 13.37 -3.86
N GLY A 415 -11.88 12.33 -3.14
CA GLY A 415 -11.81 12.32 -1.68
C GLY A 415 -13.15 12.14 -0.98
N THR A 416 -14.30 12.25 -1.68
CA THR A 416 -15.65 12.16 -1.09
C THR A 416 -15.78 10.97 -0.16
N VAL A 417 -16.16 11.20 1.10
CA VAL A 417 -16.56 10.15 2.04
C VAL A 417 -18.04 9.88 1.82
N THR A 418 -18.40 8.63 1.49
CA THR A 418 -19.80 8.26 1.22
C THR A 418 -20.55 8.02 2.53
N PRO A 419 -21.89 8.24 2.57
CA PRO A 419 -22.73 7.92 3.73
C PRO A 419 -22.92 6.40 3.88
N ALA A 420 -21.82 5.67 4.08
CA ALA A 420 -21.70 4.24 3.85
C ALA A 420 -22.71 3.42 4.66
N LYS A 421 -22.86 3.71 5.96
CA LYS A 421 -23.87 3.07 6.84
C LYS A 421 -25.28 3.18 6.26
N LYS A 422 -25.67 4.37 5.78
CA LYS A 422 -26.99 4.60 5.19
C LYS A 422 -27.18 3.85 3.88
N ILE A 423 -26.13 3.76 3.06
CA ILE A 423 -26.14 2.99 1.81
C ILE A 423 -26.34 1.49 2.12
N THR A 424 -25.63 0.96 3.12
CA THR A 424 -25.76 -0.43 3.58
C THR A 424 -27.16 -0.72 4.13
N GLU A 425 -27.68 0.10 5.06
CA GLU A 425 -29.03 -0.05 5.63
C GLU A 425 -30.11 -0.17 4.54
N MET A 426 -30.05 0.71 3.54
CA MET A 426 -31.01 0.74 2.43
C MET A 426 -30.85 -0.48 1.50
N ALA A 427 -29.62 -0.94 1.24
CA ALA A 427 -29.36 -2.14 0.46
C ALA A 427 -29.94 -3.38 1.14
N HIS A 428 -29.68 -3.53 2.44
CA HIS A 428 -30.17 -4.64 3.27
C HIS A 428 -31.70 -4.63 3.37
N ALA A 429 -32.31 -3.45 3.52
CA ALA A 429 -33.78 -3.31 3.49
C ALA A 429 -34.40 -3.73 2.14
N ALA A 430 -33.66 -3.65 1.04
CA ALA A 430 -34.06 -4.16 -0.28
C ALA A 430 -33.71 -5.65 -0.51
N GLY A 431 -33.07 -6.32 0.46
CA GLY A 431 -32.62 -7.71 0.35
C GLY A 431 -31.34 -7.91 -0.47
N ALA A 432 -30.59 -6.84 -0.75
CA ALA A 432 -29.32 -6.91 -1.46
C ALA A 432 -28.15 -7.10 -0.50
N LYS A 433 -27.08 -7.77 -0.96
CA LYS A 433 -25.79 -7.86 -0.28
C LYS A 433 -24.92 -6.63 -0.54
N VAL A 434 -23.96 -6.35 0.33
CA VAL A 434 -23.15 -5.13 0.30
C VAL A 434 -21.65 -5.41 0.32
N LEU A 435 -20.93 -4.88 -0.67
CA LEU A 435 -19.46 -4.82 -0.68
C LEU A 435 -18.98 -3.37 -0.59
N ILE A 436 -18.08 -3.09 0.36
CA ILE A 436 -17.44 -1.78 0.53
C ILE A 436 -15.99 -1.81 0.03
N ASP A 437 -15.64 -0.94 -0.92
CA ASP A 437 -14.24 -0.62 -1.24
C ASP A 437 -13.71 0.41 -0.23
N GLY A 438 -13.05 -0.11 0.80
CA GLY A 438 -12.39 0.65 1.87
C GLY A 438 -10.92 0.97 1.59
N ALA A 439 -10.43 0.81 0.35
CA ALA A 439 -9.01 0.96 0.04
C ALA A 439 -8.43 2.37 0.28
N GLN A 440 -9.25 3.39 0.52
CA GLN A 440 -8.82 4.72 0.98
C GLN A 440 -9.31 5.06 2.40
N SER A 441 -10.40 4.45 2.90
CA SER A 441 -10.92 4.82 4.23
C SER A 441 -9.95 4.44 5.34
N VAL A 442 -9.36 3.24 5.26
CA VAL A 442 -8.48 2.70 6.30
C VAL A 442 -7.28 3.59 6.66
N SER A 443 -6.80 4.44 5.76
CA SER A 443 -5.67 5.34 6.03
C SER A 443 -6.07 6.70 6.60
N HIS A 444 -7.35 7.08 6.49
CA HIS A 444 -7.83 8.45 6.75
C HIS A 444 -8.91 8.54 7.84
N MET A 445 -9.60 7.44 8.14
CA MET A 445 -10.70 7.40 9.11
C MET A 445 -10.82 6.03 9.77
N LYS A 446 -11.46 6.00 10.94
CA LYS A 446 -11.84 4.75 11.62
C LYS A 446 -12.81 3.95 10.74
N VAL A 447 -12.59 2.64 10.65
CA VAL A 447 -13.47 1.69 9.95
C VAL A 447 -13.97 0.68 10.98
N ASP A 448 -15.28 0.63 11.18
CA ASP A 448 -15.94 -0.32 12.06
C ASP A 448 -16.91 -1.16 11.22
N VAL A 449 -16.55 -2.43 10.96
CA VAL A 449 -17.38 -3.31 10.13
C VAL A 449 -18.63 -3.81 10.86
N GLN A 450 -18.67 -3.77 12.19
CA GLN A 450 -19.88 -4.09 12.95
C GLN A 450 -20.91 -2.95 12.85
N ASP A 451 -20.47 -1.69 12.97
CA ASP A 451 -21.36 -0.53 12.83
C ASP A 451 -21.79 -0.25 11.38
N LEU A 452 -20.86 -0.38 10.42
CA LEU A 452 -21.15 -0.25 8.99
C LEU A 452 -21.96 -1.43 8.43
N ASN A 453 -21.88 -2.60 9.10
CA ASN A 453 -22.58 -3.84 8.78
C ASN A 453 -22.49 -4.32 7.30
N PRO A 454 -21.37 -4.16 6.54
CA PRO A 454 -21.30 -4.68 5.18
C PRO A 454 -21.32 -6.20 5.18
N ASP A 455 -21.59 -6.82 4.04
CA ASP A 455 -21.37 -8.26 3.86
C ASP A 455 -19.90 -8.58 3.55
N TRP A 456 -19.22 -7.64 2.88
CA TRP A 456 -17.76 -7.63 2.68
C TRP A 456 -17.17 -6.22 2.71
N LEU A 457 -15.93 -6.09 3.16
CA LEU A 457 -15.12 -4.86 3.02
C LEU A 457 -13.71 -5.23 2.56
N VAL A 458 -13.15 -4.47 1.62
CA VAL A 458 -11.79 -4.69 1.11
C VAL A 458 -10.85 -3.51 1.36
N PHE A 459 -9.56 -3.78 1.57
CA PHE A 459 -8.53 -2.75 1.53
C PHE A 459 -7.17 -3.28 1.03
N SER A 460 -6.25 -2.37 0.72
CA SER A 460 -4.87 -2.69 0.29
C SER A 460 -3.84 -2.18 1.30
N GLY A 461 -2.92 -3.05 1.73
CA GLY A 461 -1.91 -2.73 2.73
C GLY A 461 -0.96 -1.59 2.32
N HIS A 462 -0.65 -1.48 1.03
CA HIS A 462 0.24 -0.43 0.51
C HIS A 462 -0.32 1.00 0.61
N LYS A 463 -1.61 1.16 0.93
CA LYS A 463 -2.24 2.45 1.27
C LYS A 463 -2.35 2.66 2.77
N LEU A 464 -2.35 1.60 3.57
CA LEU A 464 -2.27 1.62 5.03
C LEU A 464 -0.81 1.59 5.53
N PHE A 465 0.11 2.26 4.82
CA PHE A 465 1.55 2.40 5.18
C PHE A 465 2.34 1.07 5.25
N GLY A 466 1.67 -0.05 4.96
CA GLY A 466 2.26 -1.39 4.89
C GLY A 466 2.86 -1.71 3.52
N PRO A 467 3.37 -2.94 3.34
CA PRO A 467 4.04 -3.36 2.12
C PRO A 467 3.09 -3.48 0.91
N THR A 468 3.70 -3.63 -0.27
CA THR A 468 3.01 -4.00 -1.52
C THR A 468 2.56 -5.45 -1.50
N GLY A 469 1.70 -5.87 -2.43
CA GLY A 469 1.38 -7.29 -2.61
C GLY A 469 0.56 -7.94 -1.48
N ILE A 470 0.01 -7.14 -0.56
CA ILE A 470 -0.88 -7.58 0.52
C ILE A 470 -2.04 -6.59 0.72
N GLY A 471 -3.14 -7.13 1.23
CA GLY A 471 -4.35 -6.46 1.71
C GLY A 471 -5.27 -7.50 2.33
N ALA A 472 -6.49 -7.10 2.67
CA ALA A 472 -7.46 -8.03 3.24
C ALA A 472 -8.86 -7.82 2.66
N LEU A 473 -9.61 -8.92 2.66
CA LEU A 473 -11.05 -8.99 2.52
C LEU A 473 -11.61 -9.36 3.90
N TYR A 474 -12.35 -8.42 4.51
CA TYR A 474 -13.35 -8.77 5.52
C TYR A 474 -14.57 -9.36 4.82
N GLY A 475 -15.13 -10.44 5.37
CA GLY A 475 -16.45 -10.94 5.01
C GLY A 475 -17.08 -11.72 6.15
N LYS A 476 -18.40 -11.63 6.32
CA LYS A 476 -19.13 -12.33 7.38
C LYS A 476 -18.85 -13.83 7.34
N GLU A 477 -18.52 -14.43 8.49
CA GLU A 477 -17.99 -15.80 8.55
C GLU A 477 -18.90 -16.85 7.91
N ASP A 478 -20.22 -16.81 8.18
CA ASP A 478 -21.19 -17.71 7.56
C ASP A 478 -21.21 -17.57 6.04
N LEU A 479 -21.20 -16.33 5.54
CA LEU A 479 -21.25 -16.02 4.12
C LEU A 479 -19.97 -16.46 3.38
N LEU A 480 -18.81 -16.28 3.99
CA LEU A 480 -17.54 -16.84 3.48
C LEU A 480 -17.55 -18.38 3.45
N ASN A 481 -18.23 -19.03 4.40
CA ASN A 481 -18.36 -20.48 4.45
C ASN A 481 -19.41 -21.05 3.46
N GLU A 482 -20.36 -20.24 2.97
CA GLU A 482 -21.29 -20.59 1.88
C GLU A 482 -20.68 -20.42 0.47
N MET A 483 -19.63 -19.61 0.35
CA MET A 483 -18.96 -19.29 -0.92
C MET A 483 -18.07 -20.44 -1.43
N GLN A 484 -18.12 -20.69 -2.74
CA GLN A 484 -17.17 -21.58 -3.42
C GLN A 484 -15.71 -21.04 -3.33
N PRO A 485 -14.68 -21.88 -3.37
CA PRO A 485 -13.29 -21.42 -3.41
C PRO A 485 -12.97 -20.58 -4.66
N TYR A 486 -12.05 -19.62 -4.53
CA TYR A 486 -11.64 -18.72 -5.61
C TYR A 486 -10.41 -19.23 -6.39
N GLN A 487 -9.34 -19.52 -5.66
CA GLN A 487 -8.12 -20.16 -6.16
C GLN A 487 -8.01 -21.55 -5.51
N SER A 488 -7.38 -22.49 -6.18
CA SER A 488 -7.32 -23.89 -5.76
C SER A 488 -5.88 -24.40 -5.72
N GLY A 489 -5.55 -25.18 -4.69
CA GLY A 489 -4.20 -25.72 -4.49
C GLY A 489 -4.03 -26.27 -3.07
N GLY A 490 -2.79 -26.36 -2.60
CA GLY A 490 -2.52 -26.66 -1.19
C GLY A 490 -3.02 -25.55 -0.26
N ASN A 491 -2.95 -25.78 1.05
CA ASN A 491 -3.37 -24.87 2.13
C ASN A 491 -4.88 -24.62 2.31
N MET A 492 -5.65 -24.64 1.22
CA MET A 492 -7.11 -24.44 1.23
C MET A 492 -7.94 -25.74 1.31
N ILE A 493 -7.28 -26.89 1.18
CA ILE A 493 -7.84 -28.24 1.30
C ILE A 493 -7.66 -28.79 2.72
N GLN A 494 -8.67 -29.48 3.23
CA GLN A 494 -8.61 -30.33 4.42
C GLN A 494 -8.24 -31.78 4.07
N ASP A 495 -8.78 -32.30 2.96
CA ASP A 495 -8.62 -33.69 2.51
C ASP A 495 -8.75 -33.75 0.97
N VAL A 496 -7.99 -34.62 0.32
CA VAL A 496 -7.91 -34.73 -1.15
C VAL A 496 -7.74 -36.21 -1.55
N THR A 497 -8.73 -36.75 -2.25
CA THR A 497 -8.60 -37.97 -3.05
C THR A 497 -8.76 -37.62 -4.54
N PHE A 498 -8.73 -38.62 -5.44
CA PHE A 498 -9.03 -38.38 -6.86
C PHE A 498 -10.54 -38.24 -7.11
N GLU A 499 -11.37 -38.68 -6.18
CA GLU A 499 -12.83 -38.74 -6.25
C GLU A 499 -13.51 -37.58 -5.49
N GLU A 500 -12.91 -37.11 -4.39
CA GLU A 500 -13.47 -36.08 -3.51
C GLU A 500 -12.40 -35.09 -3.05
N ILE A 501 -12.75 -33.80 -2.99
CA ILE A 501 -11.94 -32.74 -2.37
C ILE A 501 -12.76 -32.09 -1.26
N LYS A 502 -12.23 -32.08 -0.03
CA LYS A 502 -12.83 -31.38 1.10
C LYS A 502 -12.05 -30.10 1.39
N TYR A 503 -12.73 -28.96 1.37
CA TYR A 503 -12.12 -27.66 1.61
C TYR A 503 -12.15 -27.28 3.09
N HIS A 504 -11.16 -26.48 3.52
CA HIS A 504 -11.24 -25.81 4.80
C HIS A 504 -12.41 -24.80 4.86
N LYS A 505 -12.69 -24.31 6.07
CA LYS A 505 -13.51 -23.14 6.31
C LYS A 505 -12.75 -21.85 5.95
N ALA A 506 -13.43 -20.72 5.99
CA ALA A 506 -12.78 -19.42 6.03
C ALA A 506 -11.83 -19.33 7.26
N PRO A 507 -10.67 -18.63 7.17
CA PRO A 507 -10.20 -17.89 6.00
C PRO A 507 -9.45 -18.78 4.99
N ASN A 508 -8.85 -19.88 5.44
CA ASN A 508 -7.95 -20.75 4.66
C ASN A 508 -8.56 -21.26 3.34
N ARG A 509 -9.89 -21.43 3.24
CA ARG A 509 -10.61 -21.73 1.99
C ARG A 509 -10.18 -20.86 0.80
N PHE A 510 -9.79 -19.61 1.06
CA PHE A 510 -9.47 -18.61 0.05
C PHE A 510 -7.96 -18.31 -0.07
N GLU A 511 -7.13 -18.89 0.81
CA GLU A 511 -5.68 -18.66 0.88
C GLU A 511 -4.93 -19.85 0.29
N ALA A 512 -5.08 -20.04 -1.01
CA ALA A 512 -4.51 -21.14 -1.77
C ALA A 512 -2.99 -20.99 -1.97
N GLY A 513 -2.25 -22.08 -1.75
CA GLY A 513 -0.79 -22.10 -1.89
C GLY A 513 -0.05 -21.55 -0.66
N THR A 514 1.18 -21.07 -0.87
CA THR A 514 1.93 -20.35 0.18
C THR A 514 1.58 -18.87 0.08
N GLY A 515 1.00 -18.31 1.15
CA GLY A 515 0.61 -16.91 1.20
C GLY A 515 1.80 -15.95 1.26
N ASN A 516 1.52 -14.64 1.16
CA ASN A 516 2.54 -13.60 1.30
C ASN A 516 2.82 -13.30 2.79
N ILE A 517 3.55 -14.22 3.44
CA ILE A 517 3.72 -14.28 4.90
C ILE A 517 4.39 -13.01 5.45
N ALA A 518 5.56 -12.64 4.90
CA ALA A 518 6.34 -11.50 5.37
C ALA A 518 5.57 -10.17 5.25
N ASP A 519 4.84 -9.99 4.15
CA ASP A 519 4.09 -8.75 3.93
C ASP A 519 2.80 -8.68 4.76
N ALA A 520 2.16 -9.81 5.07
CA ALA A 520 1.07 -9.84 6.07
C ALA A 520 1.57 -9.42 7.46
N ILE A 521 2.74 -9.93 7.87
CA ILE A 521 3.40 -9.53 9.12
C ILE A 521 3.78 -8.03 9.09
N GLY A 522 4.29 -7.54 7.96
CA GLY A 522 4.58 -6.11 7.74
C GLY A 522 3.32 -5.23 7.75
N LEU A 523 2.19 -5.71 7.26
CA LEU A 523 0.89 -5.05 7.37
C LEU A 523 0.43 -4.97 8.84
N GLY A 524 0.66 -6.02 9.63
CA GLY A 524 0.44 -6.00 11.08
C GLY A 524 1.23 -4.88 11.77
N ALA A 525 2.51 -4.71 11.42
CA ALA A 525 3.34 -3.61 11.96
C ALA A 525 2.89 -2.21 11.49
N ALA A 526 2.28 -2.12 10.30
CA ALA A 526 1.72 -0.85 9.81
C ALA A 526 0.43 -0.47 10.57
N ILE A 527 -0.41 -1.47 10.86
CA ILE A 527 -1.58 -1.33 11.73
C ILE A 527 -1.17 -0.92 13.15
N ASP A 528 -0.13 -1.53 13.74
CA ASP A 528 0.40 -1.12 15.05
C ASP A 528 0.82 0.36 15.03
N TYR A 529 1.50 0.79 13.98
CA TYR A 529 1.98 2.17 13.83
C TYR A 529 0.82 3.18 13.75
N VAL A 530 -0.17 2.93 12.89
CA VAL A 530 -1.39 3.76 12.77
C VAL A 530 -2.21 3.76 14.06
N THR A 531 -2.34 2.61 14.72
CA THR A 531 -3.07 2.47 15.99
C THR A 531 -2.38 3.24 17.12
N LYS A 532 -1.03 3.22 17.17
CA LYS A 532 -0.22 3.97 18.13
C LYS A 532 -0.37 5.49 17.97
N LEU A 533 -0.49 5.99 16.73
CA LEU A 533 -0.78 7.41 16.47
C LEU A 533 -2.25 7.78 16.75
N GLY A 534 -3.16 6.81 16.61
CA GLY A 534 -4.60 7.00 16.74
C GLY A 534 -5.23 7.49 15.44
N ILE A 535 -6.05 6.64 14.80
CA ILE A 535 -6.67 6.94 13.50
C ILE A 535 -7.58 8.19 13.55
N GLU A 536 -8.19 8.48 14.70
CA GLU A 536 -9.00 9.68 14.95
C GLU A 536 -8.13 10.96 14.94
N GLN A 537 -6.92 10.92 15.53
CA GLN A 537 -5.97 12.04 15.54
C GLN A 537 -5.38 12.28 14.14
N ILE A 538 -5.09 11.19 13.41
CA ILE A 538 -4.71 11.22 11.99
C ILE A 538 -5.80 11.93 11.16
N GLY A 539 -7.06 11.50 11.30
CA GLY A 539 -8.18 12.08 10.56
C GLY A 539 -8.39 13.57 10.85
N GLN A 540 -8.26 13.99 12.12
CA GLN A 540 -8.32 15.39 12.53
C GLN A 540 -7.19 16.23 11.91
N TYR A 541 -5.95 15.75 11.95
CA TYR A 541 -4.80 16.47 11.41
C TYR A 541 -4.82 16.56 9.88
N GLU A 542 -5.15 15.46 9.20
CA GLU A 542 -5.29 15.44 7.75
C GLU A 542 -6.46 16.31 7.26
N HIS A 543 -7.55 16.40 8.02
CA HIS A 543 -8.64 17.32 7.75
C HIS A 543 -8.18 18.78 7.87
N TYR A 544 -7.41 19.14 8.89
CA TYR A 544 -6.78 20.47 9.01
C TYR A 544 -5.90 20.82 7.81
N LEU A 545 -5.04 19.89 7.37
CA LEU A 545 -4.21 20.09 6.16
C LEU A 545 -5.06 20.23 4.90
N LEU A 546 -6.14 19.45 4.78
CA LEU A 546 -7.09 19.54 3.67
C LEU A 546 -7.75 20.92 3.62
N GLU A 547 -8.22 21.47 4.74
CA GLU A 547 -8.81 22.82 4.79
C GLU A 547 -7.80 23.89 4.42
N TYR A 548 -6.60 23.82 5.00
CA TYR A 548 -5.51 24.75 4.73
C TYR A 548 -5.15 24.81 3.23
N ALA A 549 -4.92 23.64 2.63
CA ALA A 549 -4.60 23.51 1.21
C ALA A 549 -5.80 23.87 0.31
N THR A 550 -7.04 23.54 0.70
CA THR A 550 -8.25 23.90 -0.05
C THR A 550 -8.44 25.41 -0.12
N ARG A 551 -8.23 26.12 1.01
CA ARG A 551 -8.32 27.58 1.06
C ARG A 551 -7.32 28.22 0.11
N LEU A 552 -6.05 27.85 0.23
CA LEU A 552 -4.98 28.39 -0.61
C LEU A 552 -5.15 28.05 -2.10
N LEU A 553 -5.65 26.85 -2.45
CA LEU A 553 -5.94 26.50 -3.84
C LEU A 553 -7.04 27.35 -4.46
N LYS A 554 -8.07 27.72 -3.69
CA LYS A 554 -9.17 28.58 -4.16
C LYS A 554 -8.72 30.03 -4.45
N GLU A 555 -7.62 30.47 -3.85
CA GLU A 555 -7.04 31.80 -4.08
C GLU A 555 -6.30 31.90 -5.44
N ILE A 556 -5.94 30.77 -6.06
CA ILE A 556 -5.17 30.74 -7.33
C ILE A 556 -6.10 30.92 -8.55
N PRO A 557 -5.95 31.98 -9.36
CA PRO A 557 -6.86 32.25 -10.48
C PRO A 557 -6.95 31.10 -11.48
N GLY A 558 -8.17 30.67 -11.82
CA GLY A 558 -8.39 29.59 -12.79
C GLY A 558 -7.95 28.19 -12.32
N VAL A 559 -7.68 27.97 -11.03
CA VAL A 559 -7.82 26.63 -10.45
C VAL A 559 -9.30 26.26 -10.43
N ARG A 560 -9.63 25.06 -10.91
CA ARG A 560 -10.92 24.41 -10.68
C ARG A 560 -10.68 23.16 -9.86
N LEU A 561 -11.17 23.16 -8.62
CA LEU A 561 -11.25 21.95 -7.80
C LEU A 561 -12.29 20.99 -8.41
N ILE A 562 -12.01 19.69 -8.33
CA ILE A 562 -12.86 18.61 -8.82
C ILE A 562 -13.13 17.69 -7.64
N GLY A 563 -14.37 17.69 -7.15
CA GLY A 563 -14.74 17.08 -5.87
C GLY A 563 -14.63 18.10 -4.72
N THR A 564 -15.73 18.77 -4.44
CA THR A 564 -15.89 19.81 -3.39
C THR A 564 -16.90 19.41 -2.31
N ALA A 565 -17.34 18.15 -2.35
CA ALA A 565 -17.97 17.39 -1.27
C ALA A 565 -17.61 17.89 0.14
N LYS A 566 -18.63 18.20 0.95
CA LYS A 566 -18.50 18.59 2.36
C LYS A 566 -17.65 17.58 3.13
N ASP A 567 -18.05 16.30 3.09
CA ASP A 567 -17.38 15.22 3.81
C ASP A 567 -16.41 14.51 2.87
N LYS A 568 -15.11 14.61 3.18
CA LYS A 568 -14.02 14.38 2.23
C LYS A 568 -12.69 14.08 2.94
N ALA A 569 -11.97 13.07 2.47
CA ALA A 569 -10.59 12.79 2.85
C ALA A 569 -9.59 13.74 2.15
N SER A 570 -8.32 13.64 2.52
CA SER A 570 -7.19 14.52 2.18
C SER A 570 -6.73 14.50 0.71
N VAL A 571 -7.65 14.39 -0.25
CA VAL A 571 -7.42 14.31 -1.71
C VAL A 571 -7.90 15.58 -2.42
N LEU A 572 -7.05 16.21 -3.21
CA LEU A 572 -7.28 17.53 -3.81
C LEU A 572 -7.16 17.50 -5.34
N SER A 573 -8.05 16.77 -6.03
CA SER A 573 -8.12 16.80 -7.49
C SER A 573 -8.43 18.21 -8.02
N PHE A 574 -7.66 18.67 -9.00
CA PHE A 574 -7.89 19.95 -9.66
C PHE A 574 -7.41 19.99 -11.12
N ASN A 575 -7.81 21.04 -11.84
CA ASN A 575 -7.21 21.47 -13.10
C ASN A 575 -6.79 22.95 -13.00
N LEU A 576 -5.77 23.35 -13.75
CA LEU A 576 -5.30 24.74 -13.82
C LEU A 576 -5.53 25.31 -15.22
N GLN A 577 -6.40 26.32 -15.34
CA GLN A 577 -6.75 26.93 -16.62
C GLN A 577 -5.51 27.47 -17.35
N GLY A 578 -5.34 27.02 -18.59
CA GLY A 578 -4.27 27.45 -19.49
C GLY A 578 -3.00 26.60 -19.45
N TYR A 579 -3.02 25.46 -18.74
CA TYR A 579 -1.94 24.47 -18.65
C TYR A 579 -2.53 23.06 -18.81
N THR A 580 -1.77 22.12 -19.35
CA THR A 580 -2.12 20.69 -19.27
C THR A 580 -1.80 20.16 -17.87
N ASN A 581 -2.47 19.08 -17.44
CA ASN A 581 -2.17 18.48 -16.14
C ASN A 581 -0.70 18.04 -16.03
N ASP A 582 -0.12 17.52 -17.13
CA ASP A 582 1.28 17.09 -17.16
C ASP A 582 2.27 18.26 -17.06
N GLN A 583 1.95 19.44 -17.63
CA GLN A 583 2.75 20.66 -17.41
C GLN A 583 2.76 21.06 -15.93
N VAL A 584 1.62 20.95 -15.25
CA VAL A 584 1.53 21.22 -13.80
C VAL A 584 2.31 20.18 -13.01
N GLY A 585 2.16 18.90 -13.32
CA GLY A 585 2.91 17.81 -12.68
C GLY A 585 4.43 17.93 -12.87
N GLN A 586 4.89 18.30 -14.07
CA GLN A 586 6.32 18.54 -14.35
C GLN A 586 6.88 19.75 -13.59
N ALA A 587 6.10 20.82 -13.42
CA ALA A 587 6.51 21.98 -12.65
C ALA A 587 6.63 21.65 -11.16
N LEU A 588 5.65 20.92 -10.61
CA LEU A 588 5.67 20.44 -9.22
C LEU A 588 6.84 19.49 -8.96
N ASN A 589 7.10 18.55 -9.86
CA ASN A 589 8.23 17.62 -9.76
C ASN A 589 9.59 18.34 -9.72
N LYS A 590 9.76 19.45 -10.45
CA LYS A 590 11.01 20.26 -10.41
C LYS A 590 11.28 20.88 -9.03
N GLU A 591 10.23 21.18 -8.26
CA GLU A 591 10.32 21.67 -6.88
C GLU A 591 10.29 20.54 -5.83
N GLY A 592 10.44 19.27 -6.25
CA GLY A 592 10.44 18.10 -5.36
C GLY A 592 9.03 17.59 -4.98
N VAL A 593 7.97 18.19 -5.50
CA VAL A 593 6.58 17.86 -5.17
C VAL A 593 6.04 16.75 -6.09
N ALA A 594 5.92 15.54 -5.55
CA ALA A 594 5.38 14.38 -6.25
C ALA A 594 3.84 14.35 -6.17
N VAL A 595 3.17 14.58 -7.29
CA VAL A 595 1.71 14.42 -7.48
C VAL A 595 1.43 13.50 -8.66
N ARG A 596 0.21 12.94 -8.73
CA ARG A 596 -0.23 12.19 -9.90
C ARG A 596 -1.07 13.04 -10.86
N THR A 597 -0.78 12.92 -12.14
CA THR A 597 -1.63 13.41 -13.24
C THR A 597 -2.33 12.24 -13.91
N GLY A 598 -3.49 12.48 -14.53
CA GLY A 598 -4.21 11.48 -15.30
C GLY A 598 -5.61 11.19 -14.79
N HIS A 599 -6.10 9.98 -15.05
CA HIS A 599 -7.49 9.58 -14.82
C HIS A 599 -7.72 8.82 -13.51
N HIS A 600 -6.67 8.60 -12.70
CA HIS A 600 -6.69 7.95 -11.37
C HIS A 600 -7.46 6.63 -11.28
N CYS A 601 -7.53 5.87 -12.38
CA CYS A 601 -8.39 4.69 -12.50
C CYS A 601 -9.85 4.94 -12.07
N ALA A 602 -10.39 6.12 -12.39
CA ALA A 602 -11.71 6.61 -12.01
C ALA A 602 -12.35 7.44 -13.14
N GLN A 603 -12.22 7.00 -14.40
CA GLN A 603 -12.71 7.75 -15.57
C GLN A 603 -14.21 8.11 -15.52
N PRO A 604 -15.14 7.24 -15.03
CA PRO A 604 -16.57 7.57 -15.00
C PRO A 604 -16.91 8.79 -14.14
N ILE A 605 -16.29 8.94 -12.95
CA ILE A 605 -16.52 10.13 -12.12
C ILE A 605 -15.91 11.37 -12.76
N LEU A 606 -14.68 11.31 -13.27
CA LEU A 606 -14.05 12.47 -13.90
C LEU A 606 -14.90 12.99 -15.07
N ARG A 607 -15.43 12.08 -15.91
CA ARG A 607 -16.37 12.42 -16.99
C ARG A 607 -17.66 13.05 -16.50
N ARG A 608 -18.24 12.56 -15.39
CA ARG A 608 -19.41 13.19 -14.74
C ARG A 608 -19.10 14.61 -14.23
N MET A 609 -17.86 14.90 -13.83
CA MET A 609 -17.38 16.24 -13.48
C MET A 609 -16.96 17.10 -14.71
N GLY A 610 -17.08 16.55 -15.93
CA GLY A 610 -16.76 17.22 -17.19
C GLY A 610 -15.28 17.28 -17.56
N VAL A 611 -14.45 16.34 -17.08
CA VAL A 611 -13.01 16.29 -17.34
C VAL A 611 -12.52 14.85 -17.60
N GLU A 612 -11.48 14.65 -18.41
CA GLU A 612 -10.88 13.30 -18.60
C GLU A 612 -9.77 12.99 -17.59
N THR A 613 -9.06 14.03 -17.13
CA THR A 613 -7.90 13.89 -16.23
C THR A 613 -7.80 15.08 -15.26
N THR A 614 -7.18 14.86 -14.10
CA THR A 614 -6.85 15.92 -13.11
C THR A 614 -5.41 15.79 -12.64
N VAL A 615 -4.89 16.87 -12.04
CA VAL A 615 -3.76 16.78 -11.10
C VAL A 615 -4.35 16.41 -9.73
N ARG A 616 -3.76 15.44 -9.05
CA ARG A 616 -4.23 14.94 -7.75
C ARG A 616 -3.10 14.87 -6.73
N PRO A 617 -2.77 15.98 -6.04
CA PRO A 617 -2.22 15.92 -4.70
C PRO A 617 -3.20 15.19 -3.78
N SER A 618 -2.63 14.34 -2.94
CA SER A 618 -3.29 13.54 -1.91
C SER A 618 -2.33 13.47 -0.74
N LEU A 619 -2.74 13.99 0.41
CA LEU A 619 -1.88 14.18 1.56
C LEU A 619 -1.98 12.94 2.48
N ALA A 620 -1.07 12.86 3.44
CA ALA A 620 -1.11 11.94 4.55
C ALA A 620 -0.61 12.67 5.82
N PHE A 621 -0.82 12.07 6.99
CA PHE A 621 -0.50 12.66 8.28
C PHE A 621 0.98 13.06 8.52
N TYR A 622 1.92 12.61 7.70
CA TYR A 622 3.33 13.04 7.73
C TYR A 622 3.64 14.26 6.84
N ASN A 623 2.67 14.74 6.06
CA ASN A 623 2.81 15.99 5.33
C ASN A 623 2.61 17.18 6.27
N THR A 624 3.09 18.36 5.86
CA THR A 624 3.04 19.57 6.69
C THR A 624 2.47 20.77 5.94
N THR A 625 2.19 21.88 6.63
CA THR A 625 1.77 23.13 5.98
C THR A 625 2.87 23.69 5.08
N GLN A 626 4.15 23.46 5.41
CA GLN A 626 5.30 23.85 4.59
C GLN A 626 5.41 23.05 3.29
N ASP A 627 5.05 21.76 3.31
CA ASP A 627 4.88 20.94 2.11
C ASP A 627 3.79 21.56 1.20
N VAL A 628 2.67 21.98 1.79
CA VAL A 628 1.56 22.64 1.07
C VAL A 628 1.97 24.01 0.52
N ASP A 629 2.69 24.83 1.29
CA ASP A 629 3.15 26.16 0.88
C ASP A 629 4.05 26.09 -0.36
N THR A 630 4.93 25.09 -0.43
CA THR A 630 5.79 24.83 -1.59
C THR A 630 4.97 24.51 -2.83
N PHE A 631 3.97 23.62 -2.69
CA PHE A 631 3.03 23.27 -3.74
C PHE A 631 2.22 24.49 -4.23
N ILE A 632 1.64 25.27 -3.33
CA ILE A 632 0.88 26.49 -3.65
C ILE A 632 1.75 27.53 -4.34
N LYS A 633 2.97 27.76 -3.85
CA LYS A 633 3.95 28.69 -4.45
C LYS A 633 4.25 28.31 -5.91
N THR A 634 4.48 27.03 -6.19
CA THR A 634 4.78 26.54 -7.54
C THR A 634 3.62 26.81 -8.52
N LEU A 635 2.38 26.66 -8.07
CA LEU A 635 1.19 26.96 -8.87
C LEU A 635 1.03 28.48 -9.15
N TRP A 636 1.36 29.33 -8.17
CA TRP A 636 1.43 30.78 -8.37
C TRP A 636 2.53 31.18 -9.35
N GLU A 637 3.70 30.54 -9.29
CA GLU A 637 4.81 30.79 -10.21
C GLU A 637 4.45 30.41 -11.65
N LEU A 638 3.78 29.26 -11.87
CA LEU A 638 3.24 28.91 -13.18
C LEU A 638 2.37 30.03 -13.76
N LYS A 639 1.48 30.62 -12.95
CA LYS A 639 0.59 31.71 -13.39
C LYS A 639 1.28 33.03 -13.72
N LYS A 640 2.42 33.33 -13.08
CA LYS A 640 3.22 34.55 -13.37
C LYS A 640 3.91 34.52 -14.73
N VAL A 641 4.01 33.35 -15.39
CA VAL A 641 4.79 33.15 -16.63
C VAL A 641 4.00 33.47 -17.92
N LYS A 642 2.79 34.03 -17.84
CA LYS A 642 2.08 34.58 -19.01
C LYS A 642 2.20 36.10 -19.08
N PHE A 643 2.91 36.54 -20.13
CA PHE A 643 2.95 37.91 -20.65
C PHE A 643 1.58 38.33 -21.22
#